data_AF-A0A960Z338-F1
#
_entry.id   AF-A0A960Z338-F1
#
_cell.length_a   1.000
_cell.length_b   1.000
_cell.length_c   1.000
_cell.angle_alpha   90.00
_cell.angle_beta   90.00
_cell.angle_gamma   90.00
#
_symmetry.space_group_name_H-M   'P 1'
#
loop_
_entity.id
_entity.type
_entity.pdbx_description
1 polymer ?
#
loop_
_entity_poly.entity_id
_entity_poly.type
_entity_poly.pdbx_seq_one_letter_code
_entity_poly.pdbx_strand_id
1 'polypeptide(L)'
;MTMRRSLPAAIVLLLAAGTAFAAPDLARDIDPFIGTGGHGHTFPGPTLPFGMVQLSPDTRLTGWDGCGGYHFSDDVVYGFSHTHLSGTGVSDYGDILLMPGCGEPRWENGYPDDPDGGYGSRFCKADERAAAGWYHTVLADDGIAVELTATPRTGLHRYVFPAGREAHVIIDLEHRDKLLDSGLEFPDDRTVAGFRRSDAWARDQLVHFRAAFSRPFTATTNEAGTKAVLAFGNAGGELLIQVAISAVDADGARANLAAEWADFDFAATRAAAFTAWSEFLAPYGVPDDIPAAERTVLATAIYHTAIAPNLFSDVDGRYRGMDRQVHRAAGRDQYTVFSLWDTYRATHPLFTLMQRARTADFANTALSHYVEGGRLPVWELAGNETDCMIGYHSVSFLADAWLKGIHGFDAQLALAAMRDSAERDHFGLAAYRRQGFIGVEDEPESVSKTLEYAYDDACIARFARALGEEETAQAYGRRAQAWRHLYDPVSRCFRPRRNGRFLTPYDPRQVDNNHTEANGWQYRFAAPHHMREHMDLLGGADALAAVLDSLFTVDSATTGRDQADITGRIGQYAHGNEPSHHMGWLYHFAGAPEKSRERIGSILDAFYTPEPDGLIGNEDCGQMSAWYVLAAYGLYDVAPTSGQWLVVPPRHAAMSLRFEDGRTFTTRRVGAGAVRRVTFNGRELTRSWLSHDEVSGGGELVFELGGDEPGAWGRAEADRPGTVPVAAPVVAAPWAIAPGDRFRGETVVRLAAHDPRAQIRWTDKPHRDPRDGTPYTGPLYLERTTELRFVALVDDVAGPVVTARFDAIEHGWQVTTATPPNPQYTAGGPDALIDGRRAGLDWRTGGWQGYDGRDFVATVDLGQPLPLRRAGASLLQDMRSWIFLPREVIVEVSADGTTFREAGRVGHDVPDATEETVRRDLVVELDGSPVRAVRVRAVNFGPVPAWHPGAGGASFLFVDEVILQ
;
A
#
# COMPACT_ATOMS: atom_id res chain seq x y z
N MET A 1 45.38 74.26 23.77
CA MET A 1 46.15 74.50 22.53
C MET A 1 45.66 73.49 21.51
N THR A 2 44.98 74.01 20.50
CA THR A 2 44.28 73.33 19.40
C THR A 2 45.24 72.82 18.32
N MET A 3 44.97 71.64 17.74
CA MET A 3 45.01 71.37 16.29
C MET A 3 44.78 69.87 16.02
N ARG A 4 43.61 69.53 15.46
CA ARG A 4 43.37 69.16 14.05
C ARG A 4 43.92 67.78 13.66
N ARG A 5 43.01 66.81 13.53
CA ARG A 5 43.14 65.68 12.60
C ARG A 5 41.85 65.51 11.80
N SER A 6 42.08 65.20 10.54
CA SER A 6 41.27 65.23 9.33
C SER A 6 40.11 64.22 9.32
N LEU A 7 38.97 64.60 8.73
CA LEU A 7 37.98 63.66 8.15
C LEU A 7 38.52 63.09 6.82
N PRO A 8 38.06 61.89 6.42
CA PRO A 8 37.29 61.85 5.17
C PRO A 8 36.05 60.94 5.19
N ALA A 9 35.03 61.40 4.45
CA ALA A 9 34.03 60.69 3.65
C ALA A 9 33.25 59.51 4.28
N ALA A 10 32.04 59.83 4.76
CA ALA A 10 30.96 58.86 4.90
C ALA A 10 30.38 58.51 3.52
N ILE A 11 30.54 57.25 3.09
CA ILE A 11 29.77 56.65 2.01
C ILE A 11 28.39 56.31 2.59
N VAL A 12 27.35 56.98 2.11
CA VAL A 12 25.95 56.62 2.38
C VAL A 12 25.63 55.41 1.51
N LEU A 13 25.65 54.22 2.11
CA LEU A 13 25.05 53.02 1.53
C LEU A 13 23.53 53.18 1.67
N LEU A 14 22.84 53.47 0.56
CA LEU A 14 21.38 53.30 0.50
C LEU A 14 21.08 51.80 0.65
N LEU A 15 20.70 51.38 1.86
CA LEU A 15 19.91 50.17 2.03
C LEU A 15 18.55 50.44 1.39
N ALA A 16 18.33 49.92 0.19
CA ALA A 16 17.00 49.64 -0.30
C ALA A 16 16.44 48.52 0.59
N ALA A 17 15.81 48.89 1.70
CA ALA A 17 14.89 48.03 2.42
C ALA A 17 13.73 47.76 1.46
N GLY A 18 13.84 46.67 0.69
CA GLY A 18 12.68 46.08 0.05
C GLY A 18 11.69 45.76 1.16
N THR A 19 10.54 46.42 1.14
CA THR A 19 9.36 46.01 1.88
C THR A 19 9.01 44.61 1.38
N ALA A 20 9.52 43.59 2.06
CA ALA A 20 9.00 42.24 1.95
C ALA A 20 7.56 42.29 2.45
N PHE A 21 6.60 42.40 1.53
CA PHE A 21 5.25 41.94 1.85
C PHE A 21 5.42 40.48 2.25
N ALA A 22 5.05 40.14 3.49
CA ALA A 22 5.08 38.76 3.95
C ALA A 22 4.21 37.95 2.99
N ALA A 23 4.78 36.88 2.42
CA ALA A 23 4.03 35.96 1.58
C ALA A 23 2.77 35.50 2.34
N PRO A 24 1.62 35.32 1.66
CA PRO A 24 0.40 34.85 2.30
C PRO A 24 0.66 33.51 3.00
N ASP A 25 0.16 33.38 4.23
CA ASP A 25 0.30 32.20 5.06
C ASP A 25 -0.49 31.02 4.47
N LEU A 26 0.23 30.03 3.91
CA LEU A 26 -0.35 28.87 3.24
C LEU A 26 -1.32 28.06 4.09
N ALA A 27 -1.19 28.11 5.43
CA ALA A 27 -2.12 27.41 6.31
C ALA A 27 -3.58 27.90 6.16
N ARG A 28 -3.79 29.11 5.61
CA ARG A 28 -5.12 29.65 5.30
C ARG A 28 -5.77 29.00 4.08
N ASP A 29 -4.98 28.37 3.22
CA ASP A 29 -5.44 27.75 1.98
C ASP A 29 -5.65 26.24 2.14
N ILE A 30 -5.39 25.66 3.32
CA ILE A 30 -5.66 24.24 3.61
C ILE A 30 -7.18 24.00 3.59
N ASP A 31 -7.60 23.03 2.77
CA ASP A 31 -8.97 22.54 2.70
C ASP A 31 -9.00 21.03 3.04
N PRO A 32 -9.30 20.66 4.30
CA PRO A 32 -9.36 19.26 4.72
C PRO A 32 -10.45 18.42 4.04
N PHE A 33 -11.34 19.00 3.22
CA PHE A 33 -12.31 18.22 2.46
C PHE A 33 -11.71 17.55 1.23
N ILE A 34 -10.57 18.02 0.70
CA ILE A 34 -9.93 17.37 -0.45
C ILE A 34 -9.52 15.94 -0.06
N GLY A 35 -9.96 14.95 -0.82
CA GLY A 35 -9.76 13.53 -0.52
C GLY A 35 -10.84 12.89 0.34
N THR A 36 -11.82 13.65 0.83
CA THR A 36 -12.95 13.10 1.61
C THR A 36 -14.10 12.58 0.72
N GLY A 37 -14.05 12.84 -0.58
CA GLY A 37 -14.94 12.26 -1.59
C GLY A 37 -14.16 11.42 -2.59
N GLY A 38 -14.87 10.78 -3.51
CA GLY A 38 -14.25 9.87 -4.48
C GLY A 38 -13.57 8.72 -3.75
N HIS A 39 -12.26 8.57 -3.95
CA HIS A 39 -11.49 7.45 -3.43
C HIS A 39 -10.28 7.89 -2.59
N GLY A 40 -10.28 9.13 -2.06
CA GLY A 40 -9.15 9.66 -1.29
C GLY A 40 -9.03 9.11 0.14
N HIS A 41 -10.17 8.77 0.77
CA HIS A 41 -10.28 8.21 2.12
C HIS A 41 -9.66 9.07 3.23
N THR A 42 -9.61 10.39 3.06
CA THR A 42 -9.19 11.31 4.13
C THR A 42 -10.37 11.67 5.04
N PHE A 43 -10.09 12.43 6.11
CA PHE A 43 -11.09 12.90 7.06
C PHE A 43 -10.95 14.43 7.27
N PRO A 44 -12.04 15.18 7.48
CA PRO A 44 -12.00 16.65 7.54
C PRO A 44 -11.72 17.20 8.96
N GLY A 45 -11.53 16.32 9.94
CA GLY A 45 -11.40 16.69 11.35
C GLY A 45 -10.07 17.37 11.71
N PRO A 46 -10.04 18.21 12.76
CA PRO A 46 -8.81 18.79 13.27
C PRO A 46 -7.78 17.75 13.74
N THR A 47 -6.54 17.99 13.33
CA THR A 47 -5.33 17.38 13.87
C THR A 47 -4.18 18.40 13.83
N LEU A 48 -3.06 18.11 14.50
CA LEU A 48 -1.80 18.84 14.38
C LEU A 48 -0.81 18.05 13.52
N PRO A 49 0.27 18.67 13.00
CA PRO A 49 1.34 17.95 12.32
C PRO A 49 1.83 16.77 13.18
N PHE A 50 1.63 15.55 12.68
CA PHE A 50 1.96 14.26 13.29
C PHE A 50 1.27 14.01 14.64
N GLY A 51 0.09 14.60 14.86
CA GLY A 51 -0.67 14.47 16.12
C GLY A 51 -1.13 13.04 16.42
N MET A 52 -1.28 12.72 17.71
CA MET A 52 -1.87 11.47 18.22
C MET A 52 -3.40 11.47 18.07
N VAL A 53 -4.03 12.64 18.23
CA VAL A 53 -5.49 12.81 18.08
C VAL A 53 -5.82 13.27 16.67
N GLN A 54 -6.80 12.60 16.07
CA GLN A 54 -7.48 13.01 14.85
C GLN A 54 -8.97 13.08 15.19
N LEU A 55 -9.45 14.24 15.66
CA LEU A 55 -10.83 14.38 16.13
C LEU A 55 -11.74 14.70 14.94
N SER A 56 -12.53 13.73 14.46
CA SER A 56 -13.27 13.85 13.18
C SER A 56 -14.71 13.33 13.26
N PRO A 57 -15.64 13.82 12.42
CA PRO A 57 -16.96 13.21 12.23
C PRO A 57 -16.90 11.83 11.57
N ASP A 58 -17.68 10.88 12.09
CA ASP A 58 -17.89 9.56 11.49
C ASP A 58 -19.22 9.51 10.71
N THR A 59 -19.17 9.19 9.41
CA THR A 59 -20.33 9.14 8.50
C THR A 59 -20.42 7.84 7.70
N ARG A 60 -19.33 7.06 7.61
CA ARG A 60 -19.29 5.79 6.87
C ARG A 60 -18.44 4.74 7.59
N LEU A 61 -19.05 3.61 7.98
CA LEU A 61 -18.37 2.57 8.77
C LEU A 61 -17.87 1.38 7.96
N THR A 62 -18.36 1.20 6.74
CA THR A 62 -18.12 -0.01 5.92
C THR A 62 -17.81 0.34 4.47
N GLY A 63 -17.16 -0.58 3.77
CA GLY A 63 -16.79 -0.43 2.37
C GLY A 63 -15.44 0.28 2.20
N TRP A 64 -14.87 0.17 1.01
CA TRP A 64 -13.54 0.71 0.68
C TRP A 64 -13.46 2.23 0.92
N ASP A 65 -14.46 2.97 0.42
CA ASP A 65 -14.56 4.42 0.62
C ASP A 65 -14.86 4.86 2.08
N GLY A 66 -15.03 3.90 3.01
CA GLY A 66 -15.30 4.16 4.44
C GLY A 66 -14.07 4.04 5.35
N CYS A 67 -12.87 3.82 4.79
CA CYS A 67 -11.67 3.57 5.59
C CYS A 67 -11.26 4.75 6.48
N GLY A 68 -11.44 5.99 5.99
CA GLY A 68 -11.19 7.21 6.76
C GLY A 68 -12.30 7.60 7.76
N GLY A 69 -13.40 6.84 7.86
CA GLY A 69 -14.54 7.12 8.75
C GLY A 69 -15.52 8.18 8.22
N TYR A 70 -15.08 9.05 7.30
CA TYR A 70 -15.90 10.10 6.69
C TYR A 70 -15.98 9.98 5.17
N HIS A 71 -17.16 10.25 4.60
CA HIS A 71 -17.28 10.48 3.15
C HIS A 71 -18.18 11.68 2.83
N PHE A 72 -17.72 12.56 1.93
CA PHE A 72 -18.34 13.86 1.67
C PHE A 72 -19.79 13.78 1.19
N SER A 73 -20.17 12.70 0.49
CA SER A 73 -21.54 12.48 0.01
C SER A 73 -22.56 12.18 1.10
N ASP A 74 -22.11 11.79 2.29
CA ASP A 74 -22.98 11.23 3.31
C ASP A 74 -23.62 12.34 4.13
N ASP A 75 -24.90 12.21 4.46
CA ASP A 75 -25.73 13.26 5.06
C ASP A 75 -26.06 13.04 6.53
N VAL A 76 -25.61 11.90 7.10
CA VAL A 76 -25.77 11.50 8.50
C VAL A 76 -24.39 11.36 9.15
N VAL A 77 -24.25 11.93 10.35
CA VAL A 77 -23.09 11.76 11.23
C VAL A 77 -23.48 10.90 12.43
N TYR A 78 -22.67 9.89 12.72
CA TYR A 78 -22.85 9.02 13.89
C TYR A 78 -22.30 9.68 15.15
N GLY A 79 -21.25 10.47 15.02
CA GLY A 79 -20.64 11.19 16.12
C GLY A 79 -19.24 11.65 15.75
N PHE A 80 -18.45 11.96 16.77
CA PHE A 80 -17.10 12.48 16.61
C PHE A 80 -16.12 11.64 17.45
N SER A 81 -15.25 10.88 16.78
CA SER A 81 -14.25 10.02 17.41
C SER A 81 -12.84 10.62 17.32
N HIS A 82 -11.86 10.05 18.03
CA HIS A 82 -10.58 10.71 18.35
C HIS A 82 -9.36 10.14 17.62
N THR A 83 -9.54 9.09 16.82
CA THR A 83 -8.47 8.41 16.07
C THR A 83 -8.98 8.10 14.67
N HIS A 84 -8.19 8.41 13.63
CA HIS A 84 -8.55 8.16 12.23
C HIS A 84 -7.31 7.87 11.39
N LEU A 85 -7.45 6.97 10.42
CA LEU A 85 -6.44 6.73 9.38
C LEU A 85 -6.71 7.65 8.18
N SER A 86 -5.66 8.24 7.61
CA SER A 86 -5.77 9.10 6.43
C SER A 86 -5.37 8.32 5.19
N GLY A 87 -6.34 8.06 4.32
CA GLY A 87 -6.06 7.55 2.99
C GLY A 87 -5.83 6.06 2.88
N THR A 88 -6.20 5.24 3.85
CA THR A 88 -5.92 3.80 3.79
C THR A 88 -6.96 3.04 2.96
N GLY A 89 -6.57 1.88 2.40
CA GLY A 89 -7.48 0.92 1.77
C GLY A 89 -8.16 -0.07 2.73
N VAL A 90 -7.82 0.00 4.02
CA VAL A 90 -8.40 -0.83 5.11
C VAL A 90 -8.78 0.05 6.30
N SER A 91 -9.97 -0.21 6.85
CA SER A 91 -10.55 0.50 7.98
C SER A 91 -10.01 0.02 9.33
N ASP A 92 -9.68 0.94 10.21
CA ASP A 92 -9.46 0.74 11.66
C ASP A 92 -9.52 2.13 12.34
N TYR A 93 -9.37 2.20 13.67
CA TYR A 93 -9.58 3.39 14.51
C TYR A 93 -11.06 3.78 14.59
N GLY A 94 -11.40 5.04 14.86
CA GLY A 94 -12.75 5.46 15.24
C GLY A 94 -13.00 5.33 16.74
N ASP A 95 -11.96 5.53 17.55
CA ASP A 95 -12.03 5.32 18.99
C ASP A 95 -12.69 6.48 19.75
N ILE A 96 -13.41 6.12 20.82
CA ILE A 96 -14.01 7.06 21.78
C ILE A 96 -14.96 8.03 21.06
N LEU A 97 -16.09 7.51 20.57
CA LEU A 97 -17.09 8.32 19.88
C LEU A 97 -17.92 9.12 20.89
N LEU A 98 -17.99 10.43 20.68
CA LEU A 98 -18.91 11.33 21.38
C LEU A 98 -20.00 11.83 20.42
N MET A 99 -21.26 11.83 20.86
CA MET A 99 -22.37 12.40 20.10
C MET A 99 -23.26 13.27 20.99
N PRO A 100 -23.37 14.59 20.74
CA PRO A 100 -24.32 15.44 21.45
C PRO A 100 -25.74 15.30 20.90
N GLY A 101 -26.74 15.34 21.79
CA GLY A 101 -28.15 15.23 21.44
C GLY A 101 -29.06 16.00 22.38
N CYS A 102 -30.32 16.15 21.98
CA CYS A 102 -31.36 16.80 22.77
C CYS A 102 -32.58 15.89 22.99
N GLY A 103 -33.17 15.94 24.19
CA GLY A 103 -34.37 15.18 24.52
C GLY A 103 -34.05 13.76 25.01
N GLU A 104 -34.92 12.81 24.72
CA GLU A 104 -34.78 11.43 25.20
C GLU A 104 -33.57 10.75 24.52
N PRO A 105 -32.57 10.29 25.30
CA PRO A 105 -31.37 9.66 24.77
C PRO A 105 -31.68 8.32 24.09
N ARG A 106 -30.95 8.03 23.00
CA ARG A 106 -30.99 6.76 22.28
C ARG A 106 -29.65 6.06 22.40
N TRP A 107 -29.65 4.73 22.45
CA TRP A 107 -28.44 3.94 22.70
C TRP A 107 -27.75 3.45 21.44
N GLU A 108 -28.49 3.29 20.35
CA GLU A 108 -27.96 2.82 19.06
C GLU A 108 -27.82 3.97 18.09
N ASN A 109 -26.82 3.92 17.22
CA ASN A 109 -26.60 4.96 16.20
C ASN A 109 -27.75 5.00 15.17
N GLY A 110 -28.39 3.85 14.93
CA GLY A 110 -29.55 3.67 14.07
C GLY A 110 -29.24 3.48 12.58
N TYR A 111 -28.01 3.70 12.10
CA TYR A 111 -27.77 3.71 10.64
C TYR A 111 -27.13 2.41 10.13
N PRO A 112 -27.46 1.94 8.91
CA PRO A 112 -28.45 2.49 7.96
C PRO A 112 -29.91 2.06 8.19
N ASP A 113 -30.16 1.15 9.14
CA ASP A 113 -31.42 0.40 9.21
C ASP A 113 -32.60 1.17 9.83
N ASP A 114 -32.34 2.12 10.73
CA ASP A 114 -33.29 2.94 11.49
C ASP A 114 -32.75 4.38 11.75
N PRO A 115 -32.55 5.18 10.68
CA PRO A 115 -31.94 6.52 10.78
C PRO A 115 -32.75 7.49 11.64
N ASP A 116 -34.05 7.28 11.78
CA ASP A 116 -34.94 8.11 12.60
C ASP A 116 -35.12 7.55 14.03
N GLY A 117 -34.56 6.38 14.35
CA GLY A 117 -34.67 5.71 15.65
C GLY A 117 -33.38 5.64 16.47
N GLY A 118 -32.23 6.00 15.90
CA GLY A 118 -30.94 6.07 16.59
C GLY A 118 -30.50 7.47 17.02
N TYR A 119 -29.31 7.57 17.63
CA TYR A 119 -28.71 8.85 18.06
C TYR A 119 -27.99 9.60 16.94
N GLY A 120 -27.75 8.97 15.78
CA GLY A 120 -27.15 9.64 14.63
C GLY A 120 -27.98 10.85 14.20
N SER A 121 -27.33 11.86 13.64
CA SER A 121 -28.01 13.08 13.21
C SER A 121 -27.69 13.39 11.76
N ARG A 122 -28.70 13.86 11.02
CA ARG A 122 -28.46 14.61 9.78
C ARG A 122 -27.65 15.86 10.09
N PHE A 123 -26.77 16.30 9.19
CA PHE A 123 -26.02 17.55 9.36
C PHE A 123 -26.17 18.52 8.19
N CYS A 124 -26.07 19.82 8.49
CA CYS A 124 -26.19 20.86 7.49
C CYS A 124 -24.90 20.97 6.67
N LYS A 125 -24.79 20.22 5.56
CA LYS A 125 -23.66 20.32 4.62
C LYS A 125 -23.35 21.76 4.17
N ALA A 126 -24.39 22.58 4.03
CA ALA A 126 -24.23 23.99 3.67
C ALA A 126 -23.51 24.82 4.75
N ASP A 127 -23.51 24.38 6.01
CA ASP A 127 -22.85 25.03 7.16
C ASP A 127 -21.63 24.22 7.68
N GLU A 128 -21.28 23.13 7.01
CA GLU A 128 -20.09 22.33 7.32
C GLU A 128 -18.83 23.05 6.82
N ARG A 129 -17.84 23.23 7.69
CA ARG A 129 -16.59 23.93 7.38
C ARG A 129 -15.41 23.22 8.06
N ALA A 130 -14.28 23.18 7.38
CA ALA A 130 -13.02 22.69 7.92
C ALA A 130 -11.89 23.64 7.52
N ALA A 131 -10.86 23.69 8.35
CA ALA A 131 -9.63 24.43 8.11
C ALA A 131 -8.49 23.80 8.94
N ALA A 132 -7.26 24.29 8.77
CA ALA A 132 -6.10 23.85 9.54
C ALA A 132 -6.38 23.83 11.06
N GLY A 133 -6.51 22.64 11.63
CA GLY A 133 -6.76 22.43 13.07
C GLY A 133 -8.16 22.81 13.57
N TRP A 134 -9.16 22.94 12.70
CA TRP A 134 -10.54 23.26 13.10
C TRP A 134 -11.60 22.64 12.18
N TYR A 135 -12.70 22.18 12.77
CA TYR A 135 -13.90 21.71 12.07
C TYR A 135 -15.16 22.29 12.71
N HIS A 136 -16.19 22.54 11.91
CA HIS A 136 -17.51 23.01 12.33
C HIS A 136 -18.63 22.37 11.53
N THR A 137 -19.73 22.03 12.20
CA THR A 137 -20.99 21.62 11.57
C THR A 137 -22.19 21.97 12.44
N VAL A 138 -23.39 21.77 11.90
CA VAL A 138 -24.66 21.86 12.66
C VAL A 138 -25.41 20.54 12.50
N LEU A 139 -25.68 19.89 13.64
CA LEU A 139 -26.55 18.72 13.73
C LEU A 139 -27.99 19.17 13.51
N ALA A 140 -28.55 18.88 12.34
CA ALA A 140 -29.80 19.43 11.86
C ALA A 140 -31.01 18.93 12.65
N ASP A 141 -30.96 17.71 13.19
CA ASP A 141 -32.09 17.10 13.90
C ASP A 141 -32.36 17.77 15.25
N ASP A 142 -31.29 18.22 15.90
CA ASP A 142 -31.39 18.88 17.20
C ASP A 142 -31.02 20.36 17.18
N GLY A 143 -30.53 20.89 16.06
CA GLY A 143 -30.09 22.28 15.96
C GLY A 143 -28.87 22.58 16.85
N ILE A 144 -27.97 21.62 17.01
CA ILE A 144 -26.77 21.74 17.84
C ILE A 144 -25.60 22.16 16.95
N ALA A 145 -24.98 23.30 17.25
CA ALA A 145 -23.72 23.67 16.59
C ALA A 145 -22.55 22.95 17.25
N VAL A 146 -21.66 22.39 16.42
CA VAL A 146 -20.48 21.64 16.84
C VAL A 146 -19.25 22.33 16.28
N GLU A 147 -18.27 22.61 17.14
CA GLU A 147 -16.92 22.98 16.73
C GLU A 147 -15.90 22.05 17.38
N LEU A 148 -14.87 21.67 16.62
CA LEU A 148 -13.80 20.78 17.06
C LEU A 148 -12.43 21.44 16.84
N THR A 149 -11.48 21.18 17.73
CA THR A 149 -10.04 21.46 17.55
C THR A 149 -9.20 20.43 18.31
N ALA A 150 -7.88 20.44 18.16
CA ALA A 150 -7.00 19.45 18.77
C ALA A 150 -5.65 20.04 19.20
N THR A 151 -5.07 19.43 20.23
CA THR A 151 -3.66 19.52 20.63
C THR A 151 -2.95 18.22 20.21
N PRO A 152 -1.64 18.01 20.50
CA PRO A 152 -0.97 16.77 20.09
C PRO A 152 -1.64 15.48 20.58
N ARG A 153 -2.26 15.47 21.77
CA ARG A 153 -2.85 14.27 22.41
C ARG A 153 -4.26 14.47 22.98
N THR A 154 -4.85 15.65 22.78
CA THR A 154 -6.18 16.00 23.33
C THR A 154 -7.09 16.57 22.24
N GLY A 155 -8.30 16.01 22.12
CA GLY A 155 -9.38 16.57 21.30
C GLY A 155 -10.26 17.51 22.12
N LEU A 156 -10.69 18.61 21.53
CA LEU A 156 -11.56 19.60 22.17
C LEU A 156 -12.85 19.77 21.39
N HIS A 157 -13.96 19.68 22.10
CA HIS A 157 -15.31 19.84 21.57
C HIS A 157 -15.94 21.10 22.15
N ARG A 158 -16.66 21.82 21.31
CA ARG A 158 -17.56 22.90 21.71
C ARG A 158 -18.93 22.63 21.10
N TYR A 159 -19.91 22.37 21.95
CA TYR A 159 -21.30 22.16 21.54
C TYR A 159 -22.15 23.33 22.03
N VAL A 160 -23.01 23.84 21.15
CA VAL A 160 -24.00 24.88 21.50
C VAL A 160 -25.39 24.31 21.35
N PHE A 161 -26.02 24.01 22.49
CA PHE A 161 -27.36 23.42 22.54
C PHE A 161 -28.46 24.49 22.45
N PRO A 162 -29.58 24.21 21.76
CA PRO A 162 -30.75 25.07 21.80
C PRO A 162 -31.34 25.14 23.22
N ALA A 163 -32.01 26.26 23.53
CA ALA A 163 -32.69 26.42 24.81
C ALA A 163 -33.97 25.56 24.90
N GLY A 164 -34.28 25.09 26.12
CA GLY A 164 -35.57 24.44 26.41
C GLY A 164 -35.67 22.95 26.05
N ARG A 165 -34.55 22.30 25.73
CA ARG A 165 -34.45 20.84 25.54
C ARG A 165 -33.39 20.23 26.46
N GLU A 166 -33.56 18.97 26.83
CA GLU A 166 -32.60 18.28 27.71
C GLU A 166 -31.34 17.95 26.93
N ALA A 167 -30.24 18.61 27.25
CA ALA A 167 -28.97 18.37 26.60
C ALA A 167 -28.30 17.12 27.18
N HIS A 168 -27.81 16.25 26.30
CA HIS A 168 -27.00 15.11 26.66
C HIS A 168 -25.84 14.89 25.70
N VAL A 169 -24.85 14.12 26.13
CA VAL A 169 -23.76 13.59 25.29
C VAL A 169 -23.71 12.09 25.48
N ILE A 170 -23.69 11.35 24.38
CA ILE A 170 -23.46 9.90 24.36
C ILE A 170 -21.96 9.66 24.19
N ILE A 171 -21.42 8.73 24.97
CA ILE A 171 -20.13 8.09 24.73
C ILE A 171 -20.42 6.66 24.29
N ASP A 172 -19.95 6.30 23.10
CA ASP A 172 -20.07 4.95 22.54
C ASP A 172 -18.69 4.30 22.35
N LEU A 173 -18.42 3.24 23.13
CA LEU A 173 -17.18 2.45 23.00
C LEU A 173 -17.34 1.23 22.09
N GLU A 174 -18.56 0.89 21.67
CA GLU A 174 -18.87 -0.18 20.70
C GLU A 174 -18.72 0.28 19.25
N HIS A 175 -18.48 1.57 19.03
CA HIS A 175 -18.43 2.15 17.69
C HIS A 175 -17.44 1.42 16.76
N ARG A 176 -17.93 1.11 15.55
CA ARG A 176 -17.21 0.59 14.38
C ARG A 176 -16.58 -0.80 14.52
N ASP A 177 -15.46 -0.91 15.25
CA ASP A 177 -14.72 -2.18 15.34
C ASP A 177 -15.30 -3.10 16.41
N LYS A 178 -14.96 -4.38 16.31
CA LYS A 178 -15.35 -5.37 17.30
C LYS A 178 -14.72 -5.03 18.65
N LEU A 179 -15.57 -4.65 19.60
CA LEU A 179 -15.18 -4.41 20.98
C LEU A 179 -14.77 -5.72 21.67
N LEU A 180 -13.54 -5.78 22.16
CA LEU A 180 -13.02 -6.90 22.96
C LEU A 180 -13.22 -6.67 24.45
N ASP A 181 -12.94 -5.46 24.92
CA ASP A 181 -13.04 -5.07 26.33
C ASP A 181 -13.18 -3.54 26.43
N SER A 182 -13.81 -3.07 27.50
CA SER A 182 -13.92 -1.65 27.80
C SER A 182 -14.22 -1.38 29.26
N GLY A 183 -14.01 -0.14 29.67
CA GLY A 183 -14.38 0.32 31.00
C GLY A 183 -14.72 1.80 30.99
N LEU A 184 -15.74 2.16 31.78
CA LEU A 184 -16.16 3.52 32.04
C LEU A 184 -16.15 3.80 33.54
N GLU A 185 -15.51 4.89 33.92
CA GLU A 185 -15.41 5.40 35.27
C GLU A 185 -15.86 6.86 35.30
N PHE A 186 -16.53 7.24 36.39
CA PHE A 186 -17.02 8.59 36.62
C PHE A 186 -16.40 9.12 37.93
N PRO A 187 -15.15 9.60 37.92
CA PRO A 187 -14.46 10.04 39.15
C PRO A 187 -15.20 11.16 39.90
N ASP A 188 -15.91 12.01 39.17
CA ASP A 188 -16.73 13.11 39.69
C ASP A 188 -17.84 13.46 38.68
N ASP A 189 -18.60 14.53 38.94
CA ASP A 189 -19.69 14.97 38.08
C ASP A 189 -19.23 15.72 36.82
N ARG A 190 -17.93 15.80 36.55
CA ARG A 190 -17.33 16.55 35.42
C ARG A 190 -16.27 15.77 34.66
N THR A 191 -16.01 14.53 35.05
CA THR A 191 -14.94 13.73 34.49
C THR A 191 -15.43 12.33 34.14
N VAL A 192 -15.10 11.88 32.94
CA VAL A 192 -15.17 10.47 32.56
C VAL A 192 -13.75 9.97 32.31
N ALA A 193 -13.43 8.79 32.81
CA ALA A 193 -12.21 8.08 32.46
C ALA A 193 -12.58 6.69 31.96
N GLY A 194 -11.75 6.10 31.09
CA GLY A 194 -12.06 4.79 30.57
C GLY A 194 -11.01 4.24 29.64
N PHE A 195 -11.35 3.12 29.03
CA PHE A 195 -10.56 2.50 27.97
C PHE A 195 -11.44 1.72 27.00
N ARG A 196 -10.93 1.54 25.78
CA ARG A 196 -11.48 0.68 24.73
C ARG A 196 -10.37 -0.24 24.23
N ARG A 197 -10.71 -1.52 24.06
CA ARG A 197 -9.85 -2.52 23.42
C ARG A 197 -10.60 -3.18 22.27
N SER A 198 -10.03 -3.21 21.07
CA SER A 198 -10.72 -3.66 19.85
C SER A 198 -9.89 -4.62 18.99
N ASP A 199 -10.59 -5.33 18.10
CA ASP A 199 -10.05 -6.24 17.07
C ASP A 199 -10.60 -5.84 15.70
N ALA A 200 -9.73 -5.30 14.84
CA ALA A 200 -9.99 -5.04 13.43
C ALA A 200 -8.76 -5.37 12.57
N TRP A 201 -8.09 -4.36 12.00
CA TRP A 201 -6.83 -4.52 11.27
C TRP A 201 -5.68 -4.69 12.27
N ALA A 202 -5.60 -3.79 13.26
CA ALA A 202 -4.95 -4.01 14.53
C ALA A 202 -5.78 -5.00 15.36
N ARG A 203 -5.22 -6.20 15.57
CA ARG A 203 -5.90 -7.31 16.24
C ARG A 203 -6.08 -7.13 17.75
N ASP A 204 -5.29 -6.23 18.34
CA ASP A 204 -5.28 -5.98 19.76
C ASP A 204 -4.94 -4.52 20.06
N GLN A 205 -5.81 -3.61 19.62
CA GLN A 205 -5.66 -2.18 19.85
C GLN A 205 -6.21 -1.80 21.23
N LEU A 206 -5.47 -1.00 22.00
CA LEU A 206 -5.88 -0.51 23.32
C LEU A 206 -5.70 1.00 23.38
N VAL A 207 -6.77 1.71 23.76
CA VAL A 207 -6.76 3.14 24.01
C VAL A 207 -7.42 3.46 25.34
N HIS A 208 -6.74 4.23 26.18
CA HIS A 208 -7.25 4.84 27.39
C HIS A 208 -7.63 6.28 27.10
N PHE A 209 -8.66 6.80 27.78
CA PHE A 209 -9.06 8.19 27.65
C PHE A 209 -9.44 8.83 28.99
N ARG A 210 -9.34 10.16 29.02
CA ARG A 210 -9.89 11.00 30.08
C ARG A 210 -10.61 12.19 29.47
N ALA A 211 -11.91 12.28 29.73
CA ALA A 211 -12.77 13.37 29.28
C ALA A 211 -13.12 14.31 30.44
N ALA A 212 -12.93 15.62 30.27
CA ALA A 212 -13.31 16.66 31.24
C ALA A 212 -14.36 17.59 30.63
N PHE A 213 -15.37 17.96 31.42
CA PHE A 213 -16.55 18.72 30.98
C PHE A 213 -16.68 20.07 31.71
N SER A 214 -17.01 21.12 30.98
CA SER A 214 -17.17 22.48 31.55
C SER A 214 -18.40 22.63 32.43
N ARG A 215 -19.34 21.67 32.40
CA ARG A 215 -20.57 21.62 33.20
C ARG A 215 -20.69 20.27 33.91
N PRO A 216 -21.34 20.22 35.09
CA PRO A 216 -21.59 18.96 35.75
C PRO A 216 -22.66 18.16 35.00
N PHE A 217 -22.55 16.83 35.04
CA PHE A 217 -23.48 15.88 34.45
C PHE A 217 -24.03 14.87 35.45
N THR A 218 -25.10 14.20 35.06
CA THR A 218 -25.50 12.91 35.62
C THR A 218 -25.28 11.82 34.57
N ALA A 219 -24.67 10.70 34.97
CA ALA A 219 -24.33 9.62 34.06
C ALA A 219 -25.30 8.45 34.21
N THR A 220 -25.69 7.86 33.08
CA THR A 220 -26.38 6.56 33.00
C THR A 220 -25.63 5.70 32.01
N THR A 221 -25.37 4.44 32.34
CA THR A 221 -24.74 3.47 31.42
C THR A 221 -25.79 2.52 30.85
N ASN A 222 -25.52 1.94 29.69
CA ASN A 222 -26.29 0.79 29.22
C ASN A 222 -26.01 -0.45 30.11
N GLU A 223 -26.78 -1.52 29.91
CA GLU A 223 -26.64 -2.76 30.71
C GLU A 223 -25.25 -3.38 30.59
N ALA A 224 -24.59 -3.24 29.43
CA ALA A 224 -23.27 -3.77 29.18
C ALA A 224 -22.13 -2.90 29.76
N GLY A 225 -22.41 -1.66 30.17
CA GLY A 225 -21.39 -0.71 30.64
C GLY A 225 -20.45 -0.17 29.55
N THR A 226 -20.79 -0.39 28.28
CA THR A 226 -20.00 -0.04 27.09
C THR A 226 -20.38 1.32 26.50
N LYS A 227 -21.56 1.84 26.85
CA LYS A 227 -22.05 3.16 26.44
C LYS A 227 -22.49 3.96 27.67
N ALA A 228 -22.36 5.28 27.60
CA ALA A 228 -22.87 6.18 28.62
C ALA A 228 -23.60 7.39 28.04
N VAL A 229 -24.69 7.77 28.70
CA VAL A 229 -25.39 9.04 28.50
C VAL A 229 -25.05 9.98 29.64
N LEU A 230 -24.51 11.14 29.30
CA LEU A 230 -24.22 12.22 30.22
C LEU A 230 -25.26 13.33 30.05
N ALA A 231 -26.15 13.50 31.03
CA ALA A 231 -27.22 14.49 30.99
C ALA A 231 -26.82 15.80 31.69
N PHE A 232 -27.04 16.94 31.03
CA PHE A 232 -26.68 18.29 31.48
C PHE A 232 -27.90 19.20 31.77
N GLY A 233 -29.11 18.63 31.69
CA GLY A 233 -30.37 19.31 31.93
C GLY A 233 -30.80 20.29 30.82
N ASN A 234 -31.82 21.11 31.13
CA ASN A 234 -32.56 21.95 30.18
C ASN A 234 -32.01 23.37 29.95
N ALA A 235 -30.77 23.65 30.37
CA ALA A 235 -30.27 25.02 30.40
C ALA A 235 -29.92 25.61 29.01
N GLY A 236 -29.82 24.77 27.97
CA GLY A 236 -29.26 25.15 26.67
C GLY A 236 -27.81 25.67 26.79
N GLY A 237 -27.32 26.32 25.74
CA GLY A 237 -26.05 27.04 25.75
C GLY A 237 -24.83 26.15 25.51
N GLU A 238 -23.67 26.69 25.86
CA GLU A 238 -22.38 26.08 25.54
C GLU A 238 -22.00 24.94 26.50
N LEU A 239 -21.40 23.89 25.94
CA LEU A 239 -20.68 22.82 26.63
C LEU A 239 -19.32 22.67 25.97
N LEU A 240 -18.26 22.66 26.78
CA LEU A 240 -16.89 22.41 26.33
C LEU A 240 -16.44 21.07 26.92
N ILE A 241 -15.78 20.27 26.09
CA ILE A 241 -15.30 18.93 26.45
C ILE A 241 -13.86 18.80 25.98
N GLN A 242 -13.03 18.20 26.81
CA GLN A 242 -11.65 17.87 26.47
C GLN A 242 -11.43 16.39 26.65
N VAL A 243 -10.88 15.71 25.66
CA VAL A 243 -10.67 14.26 25.69
C VAL A 243 -9.21 13.99 25.33
N ALA A 244 -8.41 13.61 26.33
CA ALA A 244 -7.06 13.15 26.09
C ALA A 244 -7.03 11.64 25.96
N ILE A 245 -6.21 11.12 25.05
CA ILE A 245 -6.02 9.68 24.84
C ILE A 245 -4.60 9.23 25.20
N SER A 246 -4.43 7.93 25.45
CA SER A 246 -3.14 7.27 25.70
C SER A 246 -3.22 5.81 25.29
N ALA A 247 -2.20 5.29 24.58
CA ALA A 247 -2.07 3.87 24.31
C ALA A 247 -1.55 3.06 25.52
N VAL A 248 -1.17 3.74 26.60
CA VAL A 248 -0.48 3.14 27.76
C VAL A 248 -1.47 2.81 28.86
N ASP A 249 -2.02 3.81 29.53
CA ASP A 249 -2.89 3.66 30.69
C ASP A 249 -3.68 4.94 31.02
N ALA A 250 -4.58 4.84 32.01
CA ALA A 250 -5.40 5.95 32.49
C ALA A 250 -4.57 7.09 33.12
N ASP A 251 -3.42 6.77 33.72
CA ASP A 251 -2.51 7.78 34.28
C ASP A 251 -1.83 8.59 33.16
N GLY A 252 -1.51 7.95 32.04
CA GLY A 252 -1.02 8.55 30.81
C GLY A 252 -2.04 9.52 30.21
N ALA A 253 -3.28 9.06 30.01
CA ALA A 253 -4.36 9.93 29.52
C ALA A 253 -4.60 11.15 30.44
N ARG A 254 -4.54 10.94 31.76
CA ARG A 254 -4.63 12.04 32.74
C ARG A 254 -3.46 13.02 32.63
N ALA A 255 -2.23 12.52 32.48
CA ALA A 255 -1.04 13.34 32.37
C ALA A 255 -1.03 14.14 31.05
N ASN A 256 -1.42 13.52 29.94
CA ASN A 256 -1.60 14.17 28.65
C ASN A 256 -2.58 15.34 28.76
N LEU A 257 -3.76 15.10 29.35
CA LEU A 257 -4.76 16.14 29.57
C LEU A 257 -4.19 17.30 30.39
N ALA A 258 -3.55 17.01 31.53
CA ALA A 258 -3.03 18.02 32.45
C ALA A 258 -1.86 18.83 31.86
N ALA A 259 -1.04 18.23 31.00
CA ALA A 259 0.09 18.89 30.37
C ALA A 259 -0.33 19.79 29.20
N GLU A 260 -1.33 19.38 28.44
CA GLU A 260 -1.75 20.08 27.23
C GLU A 260 -2.86 21.09 27.50
N TRP A 261 -3.65 20.97 28.59
CA TRP A 261 -4.69 21.96 28.87
C TRP A 261 -5.25 22.00 30.31
N ALA A 262 -5.64 23.18 30.80
CA ALA A 262 -6.30 23.35 32.12
C ALA A 262 -7.56 24.25 32.15
N ASP A 263 -7.77 25.16 31.18
CA ASP A 263 -8.72 26.28 31.33
C ASP A 263 -9.90 26.34 30.31
N PHE A 264 -10.14 25.29 29.52
CA PHE A 264 -11.19 25.22 28.48
C PHE A 264 -11.20 26.35 27.40
N ASP A 265 -10.12 27.12 27.18
CA ASP A 265 -10.11 28.17 26.13
C ASP A 265 -9.99 27.61 24.69
N PHE A 266 -11.15 27.28 24.10
CA PHE A 266 -11.26 26.75 22.74
C PHE A 266 -10.66 27.69 21.67
N ALA A 267 -10.83 29.01 21.83
CA ALA A 267 -10.36 29.98 20.84
C ALA A 267 -8.83 30.06 20.82
N ALA A 268 -8.20 30.04 21.99
CA ALA A 268 -6.74 29.97 22.10
C ALA A 268 -6.19 28.65 21.54
N THR A 269 -6.86 27.53 21.81
CA THR A 269 -6.45 26.21 21.26
C THR A 269 -6.49 26.21 19.74
N ARG A 270 -7.59 26.67 19.15
CA ARG A 270 -7.75 26.80 17.70
C ARG A 270 -6.66 27.69 17.09
N ALA A 271 -6.36 28.82 17.73
CA ALA A 271 -5.32 29.73 17.25
C ALA A 271 -3.91 29.09 17.32
N ALA A 272 -3.63 28.31 18.38
CA ALA A 272 -2.39 27.56 18.50
C ALA A 272 -2.29 26.44 17.45
N ALA A 273 -3.39 25.74 17.17
CA ALA A 273 -3.45 24.71 16.14
C ALA A 273 -3.18 25.29 14.74
N PHE A 274 -3.83 26.42 14.40
CA PHE A 274 -3.53 27.15 13.18
C PHE A 274 -2.06 27.59 13.12
N THR A 275 -1.51 28.12 14.22
CA THR A 275 -0.11 28.55 14.28
C THR A 275 0.86 27.40 14.04
N ALA A 276 0.61 26.22 14.60
CA ALA A 276 1.42 25.02 14.36
C ALA A 276 1.44 24.64 12.87
N TRP A 277 0.29 24.73 12.19
CA TRP A 277 0.21 24.52 10.74
C TRP A 277 0.91 25.62 9.94
N SER A 278 0.75 26.89 10.31
CA SER A 278 1.48 28.00 9.68
C SER A 278 2.99 27.80 9.79
N GLU A 279 3.48 27.40 10.96
CA GLU A 279 4.91 27.12 11.19
C GLU A 279 5.39 25.91 10.39
N PHE A 280 4.57 24.86 10.27
CA PHE A 280 4.89 23.67 9.47
C PHE A 280 4.97 23.96 7.97
N LEU A 281 4.05 24.78 7.43
CA LEU A 281 4.01 25.11 6.00
C LEU A 281 4.97 26.25 5.62
N ALA A 282 5.37 27.11 6.56
CA ALA A 282 6.27 28.24 6.32
C ALA A 282 7.57 27.92 5.54
N PRO A 283 8.20 26.74 5.67
CA PRO A 283 9.39 26.39 4.89
C PRO A 283 9.12 26.07 3.41
N TYR A 284 7.86 25.91 3.00
CA TYR A 284 7.44 25.66 1.63
C TYR A 284 7.11 26.99 0.93
N GLY A 285 8.15 27.65 0.43
CA GLY A 285 8.04 28.92 -0.26
C GLY A 285 7.41 28.81 -1.65
N VAL A 286 6.49 29.72 -1.93
CA VAL A 286 5.74 29.83 -3.18
C VAL A 286 5.71 31.30 -3.66
N PRO A 287 5.49 31.57 -4.96
CA PRO A 287 5.32 32.93 -5.45
C PRO A 287 3.91 33.46 -5.12
N ASP A 288 3.78 34.77 -4.97
CA ASP A 288 2.53 35.44 -4.57
C ASP A 288 1.39 35.31 -5.60
N ASP A 289 1.72 34.96 -6.84
CA ASP A 289 0.80 34.92 -7.99
C ASP A 289 0.29 33.51 -8.35
N ILE A 290 0.50 32.50 -7.48
CA ILE A 290 -0.13 31.18 -7.68
C ILE A 290 -1.66 31.32 -7.73
N PRO A 291 -2.34 30.71 -8.72
CA PRO A 291 -3.80 30.63 -8.76
C PRO A 291 -4.39 30.02 -7.49
N ALA A 292 -5.46 30.61 -6.93
CA ALA A 292 -6.00 30.21 -5.63
C ALA A 292 -6.28 28.68 -5.52
N ALA A 293 -6.90 28.08 -6.54
CA ALA A 293 -7.15 26.64 -6.59
C ALA A 293 -5.87 25.80 -6.46
N GLU A 294 -4.81 26.14 -7.21
CA GLU A 294 -3.54 25.41 -7.15
C GLU A 294 -2.81 25.64 -5.82
N ARG A 295 -2.97 26.82 -5.23
CA ARG A 295 -2.44 27.13 -3.89
C ARG A 295 -3.14 26.29 -2.82
N THR A 296 -4.46 26.13 -2.90
CA THR A 296 -5.25 25.25 -2.02
C THR A 296 -4.83 23.79 -2.16
N VAL A 297 -4.70 23.27 -3.38
CA VAL A 297 -4.22 21.89 -3.60
C VAL A 297 -2.83 21.69 -3.02
N LEU A 298 -1.91 22.63 -3.25
CA LEU A 298 -0.55 22.53 -2.71
C LEU A 298 -0.50 22.60 -1.18
N ALA A 299 -1.20 23.55 -0.56
CA ALA A 299 -1.25 23.68 0.89
C ALA A 299 -1.85 22.42 1.53
N THR A 300 -2.90 21.88 0.92
CA THR A 300 -3.58 20.68 1.42
C THR A 300 -2.75 19.42 1.22
N ALA A 301 -2.04 19.29 0.10
CA ALA A 301 -1.09 18.19 -0.10
C ALA A 301 0.02 18.22 0.99
N ILE A 302 0.61 19.39 1.27
CA ILE A 302 1.59 19.51 2.35
C ILE A 302 0.97 19.12 3.71
N TYR A 303 -0.27 19.54 3.97
CA TYR A 303 -1.03 19.16 5.16
C TYR A 303 -1.17 17.62 5.29
N HIS A 304 -1.61 16.93 4.24
CA HIS A 304 -1.77 15.47 4.28
C HIS A 304 -0.44 14.71 4.49
N THR A 305 0.69 15.23 3.96
CA THR A 305 2.01 14.61 4.24
C THR A 305 2.41 14.62 5.72
N ALA A 306 1.71 15.39 6.55
CA ALA A 306 2.03 15.54 7.96
C ALA A 306 0.91 15.01 8.87
N ILE A 307 -0.02 14.21 8.35
CA ILE A 307 -1.00 13.51 9.20
C ILE A 307 -0.39 12.25 9.81
N ALA A 308 0.33 11.46 9.01
CA ALA A 308 1.00 10.22 9.43
C ALA A 308 2.52 10.28 9.14
N PRO A 309 3.38 9.56 9.89
CA PRO A 309 3.10 8.72 11.07
C PRO A 309 2.56 9.51 12.29
N ASN A 310 1.69 8.89 13.10
CA ASN A 310 1.09 9.56 14.26
C ASN A 310 1.97 9.46 15.50
N LEU A 311 2.02 10.52 16.31
CA LEU A 311 2.59 10.48 17.66
C LEU A 311 1.89 9.39 18.50
N PHE A 312 2.68 8.57 19.21
CA PHE A 312 2.19 7.40 19.94
C PHE A 312 2.67 7.34 21.40
N SER A 313 3.67 8.14 21.77
CA SER A 313 4.10 8.28 23.18
C SER A 313 3.32 9.35 23.93
N ASP A 314 3.00 9.07 25.19
CA ASP A 314 2.47 10.04 26.16
C ASP A 314 3.48 11.17 26.44
N VAL A 315 3.03 12.23 27.10
CA VAL A 315 3.87 13.40 27.45
C VAL A 315 5.06 13.05 28.36
N ASP A 316 5.00 11.91 29.07
CA ASP A 316 6.10 11.41 29.90
C ASP A 316 7.08 10.48 29.13
N GLY A 317 6.81 10.26 27.85
CA GLY A 317 7.58 9.41 26.93
C GLY A 317 7.20 7.93 26.97
N ARG A 318 6.23 7.50 27.78
CA ARG A 318 5.78 6.10 27.77
C ARG A 318 4.96 5.78 26.52
N TYR A 319 5.07 4.57 26.02
CA TYR A 319 4.27 4.04 24.90
C TYR A 319 4.04 2.54 25.05
N ARG A 320 3.08 2.00 24.30
CA ARG A 320 2.81 0.55 24.21
C ARG A 320 3.64 -0.05 23.08
N GLY A 321 4.54 -0.99 23.38
CA GLY A 321 5.38 -1.63 22.37
C GLY A 321 4.66 -2.75 21.60
N MET A 322 5.34 -3.26 20.57
CA MET A 322 4.86 -4.38 19.75
C MET A 322 4.70 -5.70 20.54
N ASP A 323 5.40 -5.82 21.68
CA ASP A 323 5.26 -6.92 22.66
C ASP A 323 4.12 -6.72 23.66
N ARG A 324 3.30 -5.68 23.46
CA ARG A 324 2.23 -5.23 24.37
C ARG A 324 2.72 -4.76 25.74
N GLN A 325 4.03 -4.60 25.96
CA GLN A 325 4.56 -4.04 27.20
C GLN A 325 4.63 -2.51 27.14
N VAL A 326 4.77 -1.89 28.30
CA VAL A 326 4.98 -0.45 28.39
C VAL A 326 6.48 -0.17 28.30
N HIS A 327 6.87 0.62 27.31
CA HIS A 327 8.24 1.07 27.10
C HIS A 327 8.32 2.59 27.26
N ARG A 328 9.53 3.15 27.14
CA ARG A 328 9.74 4.59 27.26
C ARG A 328 10.75 5.10 26.24
N ALA A 329 10.33 6.07 25.44
CA ALA A 329 11.16 6.76 24.47
C ALA A 329 12.01 7.81 25.19
N ALA A 330 13.31 7.56 25.32
CA ALA A 330 14.22 8.42 26.08
C ALA A 330 14.62 9.67 25.26
N GLY A 331 13.96 10.79 25.51
CA GLY A 331 14.34 12.10 24.93
C GLY A 331 13.95 12.28 23.45
N ARG A 332 13.00 11.48 22.97
CA ARG A 332 12.39 11.56 21.64
C ARG A 332 10.93 11.15 21.71
N ASP A 333 10.18 11.41 20.65
CA ASP A 333 8.83 10.87 20.47
C ASP A 333 8.88 9.44 19.89
N GLN A 334 7.84 8.66 20.19
CA GLN A 334 7.52 7.39 19.53
C GLN A 334 6.34 7.60 18.59
N TYR A 335 6.35 6.94 17.44
CA TYR A 335 5.29 7.06 16.43
C TYR A 335 4.65 5.70 16.11
N THR A 336 3.51 5.74 15.41
CA THR A 336 2.79 4.61 14.84
C THR A 336 2.21 4.96 13.47
N VAL A 337 1.57 4.02 12.77
CA VAL A 337 1.06 4.14 11.39
C VAL A 337 2.21 4.24 10.39
N PHE A 338 2.78 3.09 10.07
CA PHE A 338 3.86 2.95 9.09
C PHE A 338 3.36 2.24 7.82
N SER A 339 2.72 2.99 6.91
CA SER A 339 2.29 2.51 5.59
C SER A 339 3.46 2.42 4.61
N LEU A 340 4.37 1.47 4.85
CA LEU A 340 5.71 1.52 4.26
C LEU A 340 5.77 1.04 2.82
N TRP A 341 4.76 0.32 2.31
CA TRP A 341 4.68 -0.01 0.88
C TRP A 341 4.48 1.24 0.02
N ASP A 342 3.81 2.25 0.56
CA ASP A 342 3.50 3.51 -0.12
C ASP A 342 4.59 4.54 0.18
N THR A 343 4.74 4.85 1.46
CA THR A 343 5.47 6.04 1.95
C THR A 343 6.97 6.00 1.68
N TYR A 344 7.57 4.84 1.38
CA TYR A 344 8.99 4.79 1.00
C TYR A 344 9.27 5.52 -0.32
N ARG A 345 8.25 5.69 -1.17
CA ARG A 345 8.40 6.15 -2.57
C ARG A 345 8.54 7.66 -2.68
N ALA A 346 7.78 8.44 -1.91
CA ALA A 346 7.82 9.90 -1.94
C ALA A 346 7.75 10.54 -0.55
N THR A 347 6.93 10.03 0.38
CA THR A 347 6.73 10.61 1.71
C THR A 347 8.01 10.63 2.54
N HIS A 348 8.65 9.48 2.75
CA HIS A 348 9.93 9.40 3.45
C HIS A 348 11.06 10.15 2.72
N PRO A 349 11.19 10.07 1.38
CA PRO A 349 12.11 10.94 0.63
C PRO A 349 11.88 12.44 0.89
N LEU A 350 10.63 12.92 0.91
CA LEU A 350 10.32 14.31 1.27
C LEU A 350 10.76 14.62 2.70
N PHE A 351 10.53 13.71 3.65
CA PHE A 351 10.98 13.87 5.04
C PHE A 351 12.50 13.95 5.17
N THR A 352 13.27 13.25 4.33
CA THR A 352 14.74 13.38 4.35
C THR A 352 15.25 14.78 3.98
N LEU A 353 14.41 15.61 3.33
CA LEU A 353 14.67 17.02 3.05
C LEU A 353 14.09 17.92 4.14
N MET A 354 12.82 17.71 4.50
CA MET A 354 12.02 18.69 5.24
C MET A 354 11.82 18.36 6.72
N GLN A 355 12.07 17.12 7.15
CA GLN A 355 11.79 16.60 8.49
C GLN A 355 12.93 15.68 8.98
N ARG A 356 14.20 16.13 8.89
CA ARG A 356 15.37 15.26 9.14
C ARG A 356 15.43 14.81 10.60
N ALA A 357 15.12 15.70 11.55
CA ALA A 357 15.06 15.34 12.96
C ALA A 357 14.00 14.26 13.21
N ARG A 358 12.80 14.44 12.67
CA ARG A 358 11.70 13.47 12.81
C ARG A 358 11.98 12.15 12.08
N THR A 359 12.68 12.19 10.95
CA THR A 359 13.15 10.99 10.25
C THR A 359 14.05 10.13 11.14
N ALA A 360 14.89 10.74 11.99
CA ALA A 360 15.67 9.99 12.97
C ALA A 360 14.76 9.35 14.05
N ASP A 361 13.71 10.02 14.49
CA ASP A 361 12.73 9.44 15.42
C ASP A 361 11.93 8.29 14.80
N PHE A 362 11.55 8.41 13.53
CA PHE A 362 10.90 7.33 12.76
C PHE A 362 11.83 6.11 12.63
N ALA A 363 13.11 6.34 12.34
CA ALA A 363 14.11 5.26 12.29
C ALA A 363 14.24 4.58 13.66
N ASN A 364 14.37 5.33 14.75
CA ASN A 364 14.42 4.76 16.09
C ASN A 364 13.12 4.05 16.49
N THR A 365 11.96 4.54 16.03
CA THR A 365 10.65 3.91 16.24
C THR A 365 10.60 2.53 15.57
N ALA A 366 11.03 2.41 14.31
CA ALA A 366 11.11 1.13 13.62
C ALA A 366 12.11 0.16 14.29
N LEU A 367 13.24 0.68 14.80
CA LEU A 367 14.19 -0.15 15.57
C LEU A 367 13.62 -0.59 16.93
N SER A 368 12.83 0.25 17.61
CA SER A 368 12.06 -0.15 18.80
C SER A 368 11.10 -1.28 18.46
N HIS A 369 10.34 -1.17 17.35
CA HIS A 369 9.47 -2.26 16.89
C HIS A 369 10.25 -3.57 16.65
N TYR A 370 11.46 -3.50 16.11
CA TYR A 370 12.32 -4.67 15.95
C TYR A 370 12.80 -5.25 17.27
N VAL A 371 13.28 -4.43 18.20
CA VAL A 371 13.79 -4.89 19.50
C VAL A 371 12.68 -5.49 20.36
N GLU A 372 11.49 -4.89 20.32
CA GLU A 372 10.35 -5.26 21.16
C GLU A 372 9.51 -6.37 20.51
N GLY A 373 9.21 -6.25 19.22
CA GLY A 373 8.35 -7.17 18.47
C GLY A 373 9.08 -8.24 17.66
N GLY A 374 10.41 -8.19 17.58
CA GLY A 374 11.24 -9.17 16.87
C GLY A 374 11.22 -9.04 15.35
N ARG A 375 10.69 -7.94 14.79
CA ARG A 375 10.69 -7.63 13.35
C ARG A 375 10.60 -6.13 13.08
N LEU A 376 11.18 -5.69 11.96
CA LEU A 376 10.85 -4.37 11.42
C LEU A 376 9.39 -4.35 10.94
N PRO A 377 8.74 -3.17 10.97
CA PRO A 377 7.37 -3.04 10.51
C PRO A 377 7.26 -3.24 8.98
N VAL A 378 6.21 -3.94 8.54
CA VAL A 378 5.77 -3.97 7.15
C VAL A 378 4.60 -3.00 6.99
N TRP A 379 3.52 -3.23 7.75
CA TRP A 379 2.52 -2.21 8.09
C TRP A 379 2.31 -2.22 9.60
N GLU A 380 2.69 -1.16 10.28
CA GLU A 380 2.45 -1.05 11.72
C GLU A 380 1.29 -0.13 12.04
N LEU A 381 0.40 -0.59 12.94
CA LEU A 381 -0.78 0.11 13.42
C LEU A 381 -0.95 -0.05 14.94
N ALA A 382 -0.84 1.03 15.69
CA ALA A 382 -1.07 1.10 17.14
C ALA A 382 -0.39 -0.03 17.96
N GLY A 383 0.88 -0.32 17.67
CA GLY A 383 1.66 -1.41 18.27
C GLY A 383 1.30 -2.80 17.72
N ASN A 384 0.65 -2.90 16.56
CA ASN A 384 0.31 -4.15 15.88
C ASN A 384 0.99 -4.20 14.51
N GLU A 385 1.47 -5.38 14.12
CA GLU A 385 1.82 -5.64 12.72
C GLU A 385 0.57 -6.17 12.02
N THR A 386 0.29 -5.66 10.83
CA THR A 386 -0.85 -6.10 10.02
C THR A 386 -0.44 -6.91 8.79
N ASP A 387 0.86 -6.99 8.50
CA ASP A 387 1.47 -7.69 7.38
C ASP A 387 1.04 -7.13 6.00
N CYS A 388 0.62 -5.86 5.96
CA CYS A 388 0.19 -5.15 4.75
C CYS A 388 1.33 -4.27 4.17
N MET A 389 1.58 -4.15 2.89
CA MET A 389 1.17 -4.98 1.78
C MET A 389 2.23 -6.09 1.59
N ILE A 390 3.15 -5.89 0.65
CA ILE A 390 4.29 -6.76 0.37
C ILE A 390 5.61 -6.03 0.64
N GLY A 391 6.74 -6.66 0.29
CA GLY A 391 8.05 -6.05 0.51
C GLY A 391 8.51 -6.10 1.96
N TYR A 392 9.66 -5.49 2.22
CA TYR A 392 10.14 -5.19 3.57
C TYR A 392 10.73 -3.77 3.59
N HIS A 393 9.96 -2.82 3.07
CA HIS A 393 10.37 -1.45 2.73
C HIS A 393 10.84 -0.58 3.90
N SER A 394 10.70 -1.05 5.15
CA SER A 394 11.48 -0.53 6.28
C SER A 394 12.97 -0.37 5.95
N VAL A 395 13.53 -1.31 5.18
CA VAL A 395 14.94 -1.24 4.80
C VAL A 395 15.24 -0.11 3.82
N SER A 396 14.27 0.32 3.00
CA SER A 396 14.44 1.43 2.07
C SER A 396 14.60 2.75 2.81
N PHE A 397 13.64 3.09 3.69
CA PHE A 397 13.69 4.39 4.35
C PHE A 397 14.85 4.48 5.36
N LEU A 398 15.18 3.40 6.07
CA LEU A 398 16.34 3.35 6.97
C LEU A 398 17.65 3.55 6.21
N ALA A 399 17.80 2.87 5.06
CA ALA A 399 18.96 3.06 4.20
C ALA A 399 19.02 4.50 3.68
N ASP A 400 17.90 5.01 3.18
CA ASP A 400 17.79 6.34 2.60
C ASP A 400 18.19 7.44 3.59
N ALA A 401 17.64 7.40 4.81
CA ALA A 401 17.97 8.32 5.89
C ALA A 401 19.48 8.36 6.16
N TRP A 402 20.11 7.20 6.32
CA TRP A 402 21.54 7.12 6.61
C TRP A 402 22.42 7.61 5.46
N LEU A 403 22.09 7.21 4.24
CA LEU A 403 22.81 7.61 3.03
C LEU A 403 22.70 9.12 2.75
N LYS A 404 21.63 9.76 3.25
CA LYS A 404 21.37 11.21 3.19
C LYS A 404 21.82 11.97 4.45
N GLY A 405 22.67 11.34 5.28
CA GLY A 405 23.35 11.97 6.41
C GLY A 405 22.51 12.13 7.68
N ILE A 406 21.45 11.35 7.84
CA ILE A 406 20.59 11.33 9.04
C ILE A 406 21.06 10.15 9.91
N HIS A 407 21.92 10.43 10.89
CA HIS A 407 22.63 9.42 11.69
C HIS A 407 22.12 9.29 13.14
N GLY A 408 20.90 9.76 13.43
CA GLY A 408 20.34 9.80 14.79
C GLY A 408 19.85 8.46 15.34
N PHE A 409 20.28 7.32 14.78
CA PHE A 409 19.86 5.97 15.18
C PHE A 409 21.03 4.98 15.07
N ASP A 410 20.92 3.82 15.74
CA ASP A 410 21.98 2.80 15.75
C ASP A 410 22.05 2.05 14.40
N ALA A 411 23.12 2.32 13.64
CA ALA A 411 23.30 1.74 12.32
C ALA A 411 23.60 0.24 12.32
N GLN A 412 24.27 -0.27 13.36
CA GLN A 412 24.59 -1.70 13.44
C GLN A 412 23.33 -2.50 13.80
N LEU A 413 22.53 -1.97 14.72
CA LEU A 413 21.20 -2.52 14.99
C LEU A 413 20.30 -2.46 13.76
N ALA A 414 20.31 -1.34 13.02
CA ALA A 414 19.55 -1.21 11.78
C ALA A 414 19.98 -2.24 10.73
N LEU A 415 21.29 -2.44 10.50
CA LEU A 415 21.76 -3.47 9.55
C LEU A 415 21.34 -4.87 9.99
N ALA A 416 21.42 -5.17 11.30
CA ALA A 416 20.97 -6.46 11.82
C ALA A 416 19.46 -6.68 11.59
N ALA A 417 18.64 -5.67 11.89
CA ALA A 417 17.20 -5.71 11.69
C ALA A 417 16.81 -5.84 10.20
N MET A 418 17.47 -5.09 9.32
CA MET A 418 17.30 -5.19 7.87
C MET A 418 17.58 -6.60 7.34
N ARG A 419 18.65 -7.22 7.84
CA ARG A 419 19.03 -8.59 7.46
C ARG A 419 18.01 -9.60 7.97
N ASP A 420 17.51 -9.45 9.20
CA ASP A 420 16.47 -10.33 9.75
C ASP A 420 15.22 -10.32 8.86
N SER A 421 14.71 -9.14 8.49
CA SER A 421 13.56 -9.01 7.57
C SER A 421 13.77 -9.77 6.26
N ALA A 422 14.95 -9.64 5.66
CA ALA A 422 15.26 -10.23 4.36
C ALA A 422 15.60 -11.73 4.40
N GLU A 423 15.76 -12.32 5.59
CA GLU A 423 16.11 -13.73 5.82
C GLU A 423 14.97 -14.57 6.45
N ARG A 424 13.84 -13.93 6.79
CA ARG A 424 12.64 -14.59 7.37
C ARG A 424 11.95 -15.56 6.40
N ASP A 425 11.24 -16.55 6.94
CA ASP A 425 10.36 -17.47 6.19
C ASP A 425 8.93 -16.92 6.13
N HIS A 426 8.76 -15.82 5.40
CA HIS A 426 7.50 -15.09 5.26
C HIS A 426 7.33 -14.62 3.80
N PHE A 427 6.10 -14.59 3.29
CA PHE A 427 5.77 -14.10 1.92
C PHE A 427 6.67 -14.63 0.80
N GLY A 428 6.86 -15.96 0.74
CA GLY A 428 7.65 -16.59 -0.32
C GLY A 428 9.17 -16.35 -0.24
N LEU A 429 9.69 -15.69 0.81
CA LEU A 429 11.13 -15.42 0.95
C LEU A 429 12.00 -16.68 0.99
N ALA A 430 11.47 -17.79 1.52
CA ALA A 430 12.16 -19.09 1.48
C ALA A 430 12.43 -19.56 0.03
N ALA A 431 11.45 -19.37 -0.86
CA ALA A 431 11.61 -19.67 -2.29
C ALA A 431 12.56 -18.68 -2.96
N TYR A 432 12.38 -17.39 -2.70
CA TYR A 432 13.25 -16.32 -3.20
C TYR A 432 14.73 -16.57 -2.88
N ARG A 433 15.07 -16.89 -1.63
CA ARG A 433 16.46 -17.20 -1.23
C ARG A 433 16.99 -18.49 -1.86
N ARG A 434 16.13 -19.51 -2.02
CA ARG A 434 16.52 -20.82 -2.58
C ARG A 434 16.85 -20.76 -4.08
N GLN A 435 16.07 -20.03 -4.88
CA GLN A 435 16.17 -20.07 -6.35
C GLN A 435 16.37 -18.69 -7.02
N GLY A 436 16.35 -17.60 -6.25
CA GLY A 436 16.56 -16.23 -6.70
C GLY A 436 15.28 -15.48 -7.08
N PHE A 437 14.13 -16.15 -7.20
CA PHE A 437 12.84 -15.57 -7.56
C PHE A 437 11.70 -16.40 -6.99
N ILE A 438 10.50 -15.85 -6.96
CA ILE A 438 9.29 -16.56 -6.53
C ILE A 438 8.54 -17.08 -7.77
N GLY A 439 8.21 -18.36 -7.78
CA GLY A 439 7.33 -18.95 -8.80
C GLY A 439 5.85 -18.85 -8.40
N VAL A 440 4.95 -19.01 -9.36
CA VAL A 440 3.49 -19.00 -9.13
C VAL A 440 3.06 -20.07 -8.11
N GLU A 441 3.74 -21.22 -8.12
CA GLU A 441 3.53 -22.33 -7.19
C GLU A 441 4.09 -22.11 -5.78
N ASP A 442 4.97 -21.12 -5.60
CA ASP A 442 5.62 -20.87 -4.32
C ASP A 442 4.77 -19.93 -3.45
N GLU A 443 4.29 -18.82 -4.03
CA GLU A 443 3.58 -17.75 -3.32
C GLU A 443 2.82 -16.85 -4.32
N PRO A 444 1.61 -16.38 -4.00
CA PRO A 444 0.89 -15.35 -4.77
C PRO A 444 1.68 -14.04 -4.83
N GLU A 445 1.34 -13.18 -5.80
CA GLU A 445 2.00 -11.90 -6.04
C GLU A 445 3.50 -12.07 -6.34
N SER A 446 3.83 -13.24 -6.89
CA SER A 446 5.19 -13.71 -7.16
C SER A 446 6.07 -12.71 -7.90
N VAL A 447 5.50 -11.98 -8.86
CA VAL A 447 6.23 -10.99 -9.67
C VAL A 447 6.52 -9.75 -8.84
N SER A 448 5.48 -9.16 -8.25
CA SER A 448 5.60 -7.95 -7.42
C SER A 448 6.56 -8.16 -6.26
N LYS A 449 6.40 -9.24 -5.49
CA LYS A 449 7.29 -9.59 -4.37
C LYS A 449 8.73 -9.76 -4.82
N THR A 450 9.00 -10.50 -5.91
CA THR A 450 10.37 -10.68 -6.41
C THR A 450 11.02 -9.34 -6.81
N LEU A 451 10.26 -8.46 -7.47
CA LEU A 451 10.76 -7.18 -7.95
C LEU A 451 11.05 -6.21 -6.80
N GLU A 452 10.17 -6.17 -5.81
CA GLU A 452 10.31 -5.32 -4.63
C GLU A 452 11.38 -5.83 -3.66
N TYR A 453 11.49 -7.14 -3.45
CA TYR A 453 12.61 -7.72 -2.69
C TYR A 453 13.95 -7.43 -3.35
N ALA A 454 14.03 -7.43 -4.68
CA ALA A 454 15.23 -7.04 -5.39
C ALA A 454 15.61 -5.57 -5.14
N TYR A 455 14.62 -4.68 -5.02
CA TYR A 455 14.86 -3.27 -4.67
C TYR A 455 15.29 -3.13 -3.20
N ASP A 456 14.59 -3.79 -2.28
CA ASP A 456 14.90 -3.75 -0.86
C ASP A 456 16.30 -4.33 -0.56
N ASP A 457 16.69 -5.41 -1.24
CA ASP A 457 18.04 -5.96 -1.17
C ASP A 457 19.11 -4.97 -1.69
N ALA A 458 18.78 -4.14 -2.68
CA ALA A 458 19.67 -3.08 -3.12
C ALA A 458 19.89 -2.02 -2.03
N CYS A 459 18.85 -1.72 -1.25
CA CYS A 459 18.92 -0.79 -0.12
C CYS A 459 19.83 -1.35 0.98
N ILE A 460 19.67 -2.62 1.34
CA ILE A 460 20.56 -3.32 2.30
C ILE A 460 22.01 -3.31 1.80
N ALA A 461 22.22 -3.59 0.52
CA ALA A 461 23.56 -3.61 -0.07
C ALA A 461 24.28 -2.26 0.04
N ARG A 462 23.58 -1.17 -0.24
CA ARG A 462 24.13 0.19 -0.12
C ARG A 462 24.40 0.57 1.33
N PHE A 463 23.46 0.26 2.23
CA PHE A 463 23.61 0.54 3.66
C PHE A 463 24.81 -0.21 4.25
N ALA A 464 24.90 -1.52 4.00
CA ALA A 464 26.03 -2.35 4.40
C ALA A 464 27.38 -1.80 3.88
N ARG A 465 27.44 -1.40 2.60
CA ARG A 465 28.64 -0.78 2.04
C ARG A 465 29.01 0.52 2.74
N ALA A 466 28.03 1.36 3.07
CA ALA A 466 28.26 2.60 3.81
C ALA A 466 28.83 2.36 5.23
N LEU A 467 28.57 1.18 5.80
CA LEU A 467 29.13 0.74 7.08
C LEU A 467 30.46 -0.04 6.96
N GLY A 468 30.94 -0.29 5.74
CA GLY A 468 32.14 -1.10 5.48
C GLY A 468 31.92 -2.62 5.50
N GLU A 469 30.67 -3.07 5.53
CA GLU A 469 30.27 -4.49 5.57
C GLU A 469 30.23 -5.09 4.16
N GLU A 470 31.39 -5.21 3.51
CA GLU A 470 31.50 -5.52 2.08
C GLU A 470 30.98 -6.93 1.71
N GLU A 471 31.13 -7.94 2.56
CA GLU A 471 30.58 -9.28 2.30
C GLU A 471 29.05 -9.25 2.23
N THR A 472 28.43 -8.59 3.20
CA THR A 472 26.98 -8.34 3.25
C THR A 472 26.55 -7.54 2.03
N ALA A 473 27.27 -6.45 1.71
CA ALA A 473 26.99 -5.62 0.54
C ALA A 473 27.01 -6.41 -0.77
N GLN A 474 27.98 -7.31 -0.95
CA GLN A 474 28.08 -8.16 -2.12
C GLN A 474 26.98 -9.24 -2.17
N ALA A 475 26.61 -9.83 -1.03
CA ALA A 475 25.55 -10.82 -0.95
C ALA A 475 24.19 -10.24 -1.36
N TYR A 476 23.78 -9.14 -0.74
CA TYR A 476 22.53 -8.47 -1.10
C TYR A 476 22.62 -7.77 -2.47
N GLY A 477 23.79 -7.30 -2.88
CA GLY A 477 24.01 -6.76 -4.23
C GLY A 477 23.84 -7.79 -5.36
N ARG A 478 24.04 -9.08 -5.08
CA ARG A 478 23.68 -10.16 -6.01
C ARG A 478 22.17 -10.41 -6.01
N ARG A 479 21.55 -10.48 -4.83
CA ARG A 479 20.09 -10.67 -4.70
C ARG A 479 19.30 -9.52 -5.33
N ALA A 480 19.82 -8.29 -5.26
CA ALA A 480 19.26 -7.09 -5.88
C ALA A 480 19.07 -7.17 -7.41
N GLN A 481 19.60 -8.21 -8.05
CA GLN A 481 19.47 -8.46 -9.48
C GLN A 481 18.42 -9.54 -9.82
N ALA A 482 17.66 -10.01 -8.83
CA ALA A 482 16.63 -11.04 -8.97
C ALA A 482 15.55 -10.70 -10.00
N TRP A 483 15.27 -9.41 -10.22
CA TRP A 483 14.38 -8.91 -11.27
C TRP A 483 14.72 -9.48 -12.67
N ARG A 484 16.01 -9.76 -12.94
CA ARG A 484 16.48 -10.35 -14.21
C ARG A 484 15.90 -11.73 -14.45
N HIS A 485 15.52 -12.46 -13.40
CA HIS A 485 14.96 -13.80 -13.53
C HIS A 485 13.54 -13.77 -14.08
N LEU A 486 12.77 -12.71 -13.87
CA LEU A 486 11.38 -12.62 -14.32
C LEU A 486 11.22 -11.87 -15.64
N TYR A 487 12.26 -11.21 -16.15
CA TYR A 487 12.19 -10.53 -17.44
C TYR A 487 11.94 -11.55 -18.56
N ASP A 488 10.95 -11.33 -19.41
CA ASP A 488 10.70 -12.14 -20.60
C ASP A 488 11.12 -11.32 -21.84
N PRO A 489 12.16 -11.73 -22.61
CA PRO A 489 12.65 -10.94 -23.74
C PRO A 489 11.66 -10.88 -24.91
N VAL A 490 10.66 -11.77 -24.95
CA VAL A 490 9.63 -11.78 -26.00
C VAL A 490 8.57 -10.72 -25.72
N SER A 491 7.98 -10.74 -24.53
CA SER A 491 6.96 -9.76 -24.11
C SER A 491 7.57 -8.42 -23.66
N ARG A 492 8.87 -8.42 -23.33
CA ARG A 492 9.61 -7.31 -22.71
C ARG A 492 8.96 -6.80 -21.42
N CYS A 493 8.34 -7.70 -20.66
CA CYS A 493 7.71 -7.46 -19.36
C CYS A 493 8.33 -8.39 -18.31
N PHE A 494 8.13 -8.09 -17.02
CA PHE A 494 8.35 -9.06 -15.97
C PHE A 494 7.14 -10.00 -15.92
N ARG A 495 7.38 -11.29 -16.06
CA ARG A 495 6.33 -12.28 -16.29
C ARG A 495 6.41 -13.39 -15.26
N PRO A 496 5.25 -13.83 -14.72
CA PRO A 496 5.23 -14.92 -13.75
C PRO A 496 5.85 -16.20 -14.32
N ARG A 497 6.57 -16.92 -13.46
CA ARG A 497 7.19 -18.20 -13.79
C ARG A 497 6.50 -19.33 -13.06
N ARG A 498 6.13 -20.37 -13.78
CA ARG A 498 5.54 -21.59 -13.25
C ARG A 498 6.27 -22.80 -13.81
N ASN A 499 6.71 -23.72 -12.95
CA ASN A 499 7.35 -24.97 -13.34
C ASN A 499 8.53 -24.75 -14.30
N GLY A 500 9.40 -23.77 -13.98
CA GLY A 500 10.57 -23.41 -14.78
C GLY A 500 10.26 -22.80 -16.16
N ARG A 501 9.01 -22.39 -16.41
CA ARG A 501 8.52 -21.79 -17.66
C ARG A 501 7.88 -20.44 -17.39
N PHE A 502 7.87 -19.55 -18.37
CA PHE A 502 7.01 -18.36 -18.32
C PHE A 502 5.54 -18.76 -18.49
N LEU A 503 4.65 -18.20 -17.66
CA LEU A 503 3.22 -18.53 -17.67
C LEU A 503 2.55 -18.07 -18.96
N THR A 504 1.98 -18.98 -19.75
CA THR A 504 1.34 -18.73 -21.06
C THR A 504 -0.15 -19.13 -21.04
N PRO A 505 -1.04 -18.47 -21.81
CA PRO A 505 -0.84 -17.20 -22.54
C PRO A 505 -0.55 -16.03 -21.58
N TYR A 506 -0.18 -14.85 -22.11
CA TYR A 506 0.11 -13.66 -21.30
C TYR A 506 -0.48 -12.41 -21.96
N ASP A 507 -1.33 -11.70 -21.21
CA ASP A 507 -1.81 -10.35 -21.52
C ASP A 507 -1.28 -9.41 -20.44
N PRO A 508 -0.42 -8.42 -20.77
CA PRO A 508 0.14 -7.51 -19.78
C PRO A 508 -0.91 -6.57 -19.15
N ARG A 509 -2.14 -6.50 -19.68
CA ARG A 509 -3.26 -5.76 -19.08
C ARG A 509 -4.05 -6.57 -18.06
N GLN A 510 -3.73 -7.87 -17.93
CA GLN A 510 -4.43 -8.78 -17.05
C GLN A 510 -4.06 -8.49 -15.60
N VAL A 511 -5.06 -8.17 -14.79
CA VAL A 511 -4.98 -8.20 -13.34
C VAL A 511 -5.16 -9.66 -12.92
N ASP A 512 -4.14 -10.20 -12.25
CA ASP A 512 -4.04 -11.61 -11.86
C ASP A 512 -3.49 -11.75 -10.42
N ASN A 513 -3.26 -12.98 -9.98
CA ASN A 513 -2.70 -13.26 -8.65
C ASN A 513 -1.17 -13.16 -8.60
N ASN A 514 -0.50 -12.61 -9.62
CA ASN A 514 0.97 -12.52 -9.68
C ASN A 514 1.48 -11.09 -9.51
N HIS A 515 0.61 -10.11 -9.68
CA HIS A 515 0.90 -8.70 -9.47
C HIS A 515 0.02 -8.17 -8.33
N THR A 516 0.64 -7.53 -7.33
CA THR A 516 -0.07 -6.87 -6.22
C THR A 516 -0.77 -5.63 -6.75
N GLU A 517 -2.10 -5.61 -6.67
CA GLU A 517 -2.99 -4.50 -7.05
C GLU A 517 -2.77 -3.90 -8.44
N ALA A 518 -2.17 -4.68 -9.35
CA ALA A 518 -1.65 -4.14 -10.60
C ALA A 518 -1.67 -5.20 -11.72
N ASN A 519 -1.06 -4.84 -12.85
CA ASN A 519 -0.84 -5.74 -13.98
C ASN A 519 0.60 -5.66 -14.51
N GLY A 520 0.86 -6.41 -15.58
CA GLY A 520 2.18 -6.48 -16.22
C GLY A 520 2.69 -5.15 -16.79
N TRP A 521 1.82 -4.21 -17.16
CA TRP A 521 2.22 -2.85 -17.55
C TRP A 521 2.70 -2.02 -16.35
N GLN A 522 1.96 -2.08 -15.25
CA GLN A 522 2.20 -1.27 -14.05
C GLN A 522 3.38 -1.79 -13.22
N TYR A 523 3.74 -3.07 -13.32
CA TYR A 523 4.99 -3.58 -12.72
C TYR A 523 6.18 -3.59 -13.68
N ARG A 524 5.98 -3.22 -14.95
CA ARG A 524 7.01 -3.31 -16.00
C ARG A 524 8.31 -2.61 -15.62
N PHE A 525 8.24 -1.55 -14.82
CA PHE A 525 9.38 -0.73 -14.44
C PHE A 525 9.78 -0.86 -12.96
N ALA A 526 9.35 -1.92 -12.26
CA ALA A 526 9.63 -2.14 -10.83
C ALA A 526 11.06 -2.67 -10.53
N ALA A 527 12.05 -2.21 -11.29
CA ALA A 527 13.47 -2.37 -10.98
C ALA A 527 14.19 -1.00 -10.99
N PRO A 528 13.70 -0.02 -10.20
CA PRO A 528 14.13 1.38 -10.33
C PRO A 528 15.62 1.58 -9.98
N HIS A 529 16.18 0.75 -9.10
CA HIS A 529 17.61 0.75 -8.73
C HIS A 529 18.55 0.35 -9.89
N HIS A 530 18.02 -0.34 -10.91
CA HIS A 530 18.73 -0.83 -12.10
C HIS A 530 18.09 -0.36 -13.41
N MET A 531 17.54 0.85 -13.43
CA MET A 531 16.76 1.31 -14.57
C MET A 531 17.61 1.43 -15.86
N ARG A 532 18.91 1.71 -15.79
CA ARG A 532 19.77 1.74 -16.99
C ARG A 532 19.97 0.33 -17.58
N GLU A 533 20.24 -0.67 -16.74
CA GLU A 533 20.39 -2.04 -17.24
C GLU A 533 19.05 -2.59 -17.76
N HIS A 534 17.94 -2.20 -17.13
CA HIS A 534 16.61 -2.54 -17.63
C HIS A 534 16.31 -1.85 -18.98
N MET A 535 16.68 -0.58 -19.14
CA MET A 535 16.62 0.13 -20.43
C MET A 535 17.42 -0.61 -21.51
N ASP A 536 18.64 -1.05 -21.20
CA ASP A 536 19.47 -1.79 -22.15
C ASP A 536 18.79 -3.10 -22.60
N LEU A 537 18.14 -3.82 -21.67
CA LEU A 537 17.35 -5.02 -22.00
C LEU A 537 16.12 -4.73 -22.86
N LEU A 538 15.47 -3.56 -22.69
CA LEU A 538 14.36 -3.13 -23.54
C LEU A 538 14.80 -2.82 -24.98
N GLY A 539 16.10 -2.61 -25.21
CA GLY A 539 16.67 -2.22 -26.49
C GLY A 539 17.26 -0.80 -26.53
N GLY A 540 17.55 -0.22 -25.36
CA GLY A 540 18.16 1.11 -25.23
C GLY A 540 17.14 2.24 -25.08
N ALA A 541 17.66 3.48 -25.12
CA ALA A 541 16.91 4.69 -24.78
C ALA A 541 15.65 4.92 -25.64
N ASP A 542 15.76 4.75 -26.95
CA ASP A 542 14.62 4.92 -27.86
C ASP A 542 13.53 3.88 -27.60
N ALA A 543 13.92 2.65 -27.26
CA ALA A 543 12.98 1.58 -26.91
C ALA A 543 12.27 1.87 -25.58
N LEU A 544 13.00 2.36 -24.57
CA LEU A 544 12.38 2.81 -23.31
C LEU A 544 11.38 3.95 -23.55
N ALA A 545 11.76 4.99 -24.31
CA ALA A 545 10.87 6.09 -24.63
C ALA A 545 9.60 5.62 -25.37
N ALA A 546 9.73 4.71 -26.34
CA ALA A 546 8.60 4.17 -27.08
C ALA A 546 7.66 3.33 -26.19
N VAL A 547 8.21 2.55 -25.26
CA VAL A 547 7.40 1.78 -24.30
C VAL A 547 6.66 2.71 -23.34
N LEU A 548 7.30 3.78 -22.84
CA LEU A 548 6.65 4.78 -22.01
C LEU A 548 5.56 5.53 -22.80
N ASP A 549 5.82 5.91 -24.05
CA ASP A 549 4.79 6.52 -24.91
C ASP A 549 3.58 5.59 -25.07
N SER A 550 3.84 4.29 -25.25
CA SER A 550 2.81 3.26 -25.32
C SER A 550 2.02 3.16 -24.01
N LEU A 551 2.68 3.15 -22.84
CA LEU A 551 2.03 3.09 -21.53
C LEU A 551 0.93 4.14 -21.39
N PHE A 552 1.20 5.38 -21.81
CA PHE A 552 0.26 6.50 -21.69
C PHE A 552 -0.80 6.56 -22.82
N THR A 553 -0.76 5.66 -23.81
CA THR A 553 -1.62 5.76 -25.01
C THR A 553 -2.40 4.48 -25.36
N VAL A 554 -1.97 3.31 -24.88
CA VAL A 554 -2.75 2.07 -25.06
C VAL A 554 -4.09 2.14 -24.34
N ASP A 555 -5.04 1.30 -24.73
CA ASP A 555 -6.35 1.20 -24.07
C ASP A 555 -6.20 1.04 -22.55
N SER A 556 -6.95 1.84 -21.79
CA SER A 556 -6.91 1.83 -20.33
C SER A 556 -7.65 0.64 -19.72
N ALA A 557 -8.53 -0.02 -20.49
CA ALA A 557 -9.25 -1.20 -20.02
C ALA A 557 -8.29 -2.31 -19.57
N THR A 558 -8.48 -2.75 -18.32
CA THR A 558 -7.84 -3.93 -17.76
C THR A 558 -8.56 -5.19 -18.22
N THR A 559 -7.86 -6.32 -18.18
CA THR A 559 -8.46 -7.66 -18.33
C THR A 559 -8.27 -8.44 -17.03
N GLY A 560 -8.89 -9.61 -16.87
CA GLY A 560 -8.75 -10.40 -15.65
C GLY A 560 -9.76 -10.01 -14.57
N ARG A 561 -9.30 -9.85 -13.32
CA ARG A 561 -10.16 -9.46 -12.18
C ARG A 561 -10.32 -7.95 -12.09
N ASP A 562 -11.41 -7.50 -11.49
CA ASP A 562 -11.57 -6.10 -11.09
C ASP A 562 -10.70 -5.82 -9.86
N GLN A 563 -10.09 -4.64 -9.80
CA GLN A 563 -9.26 -4.17 -8.68
C GLN A 563 -9.64 -2.71 -8.42
N ALA A 564 -10.10 -2.41 -7.20
CA ALA A 564 -10.61 -1.09 -6.84
C ALA A 564 -9.52 0.00 -6.93
N ASP A 565 -8.30 -0.34 -6.54
CA ASP A 565 -7.18 0.59 -6.40
C ASP A 565 -6.60 1.04 -7.76
N ILE A 566 -6.97 0.40 -8.88
CA ILE A 566 -6.50 0.82 -10.22
C ILE A 566 -7.38 1.95 -10.78
N THR A 567 -7.20 3.15 -10.22
CA THR A 567 -7.91 4.37 -10.62
C THR A 567 -6.98 5.37 -11.35
N GLY A 568 -7.51 6.51 -11.81
CA GLY A 568 -6.71 7.61 -12.38
C GLY A 568 -5.88 7.20 -13.59
N ARG A 569 -6.52 6.55 -14.59
CA ARG A 569 -5.80 5.95 -15.72
C ARG A 569 -5.55 6.91 -16.88
N ILE A 570 -4.30 6.98 -17.34
CA ILE A 570 -3.90 7.56 -18.64
C ILE A 570 -3.26 6.45 -19.45
N GLY A 571 -4.04 5.83 -20.33
CA GLY A 571 -3.70 4.53 -20.88
C GLY A 571 -3.58 3.48 -19.76
N GLN A 572 -2.45 2.77 -19.69
CA GLN A 572 -2.18 1.78 -18.64
C GLN A 572 -1.42 2.36 -17.42
N TYR A 573 -0.98 3.61 -17.47
CA TYR A 573 -0.54 4.32 -16.27
C TYR A 573 -1.74 4.54 -15.34
N ALA A 574 -1.65 4.18 -14.06
CA ALA A 574 -2.71 4.38 -13.07
C ALA A 574 -2.16 5.22 -11.91
N HIS A 575 -2.63 6.46 -11.76
CA HIS A 575 -2.07 7.38 -10.76
C HIS A 575 -2.56 7.13 -9.34
N GLY A 576 -3.74 6.55 -9.16
CA GLY A 576 -4.25 6.22 -7.82
C GLY A 576 -3.64 4.97 -7.21
N ASN A 577 -2.53 4.46 -7.78
CA ASN A 577 -1.79 3.33 -7.25
C ASN A 577 -0.27 3.49 -7.48
N GLU A 578 0.47 3.19 -6.43
CA GLU A 578 1.87 3.47 -6.17
C GLU A 578 2.88 2.87 -7.16
N PRO A 579 2.68 1.68 -7.75
CA PRO A 579 3.61 1.09 -8.71
C PRO A 579 3.85 1.98 -9.94
N SER A 580 2.93 2.90 -10.24
CA SER A 580 3.06 3.82 -11.37
C SER A 580 3.81 5.11 -11.05
N HIS A 581 3.98 5.49 -9.78
CA HIS A 581 4.38 6.85 -9.37
C HIS A 581 5.70 7.35 -9.98
N HIS A 582 6.66 6.48 -10.24
CA HIS A 582 7.95 6.83 -10.83
C HIS A 582 7.95 6.87 -12.37
N MET A 583 6.94 6.32 -13.04
CA MET A 583 7.02 6.04 -14.49
C MET A 583 7.12 7.27 -15.37
N GLY A 584 6.42 8.36 -15.01
CA GLY A 584 6.50 9.65 -15.73
C GLY A 584 7.91 10.23 -15.74
N TRP A 585 8.73 9.88 -14.74
CA TRP A 585 10.11 10.34 -14.58
C TRP A 585 11.13 9.49 -15.35
N LEU A 586 10.71 8.34 -15.91
CA LEU A 586 11.65 7.43 -16.56
C LEU A 586 12.16 7.93 -17.93
N TYR A 587 11.52 8.95 -18.53
CA TYR A 587 12.05 9.58 -19.74
C TYR A 587 13.40 10.28 -19.52
N HIS A 588 13.78 10.60 -18.27
CA HIS A 588 15.14 11.06 -17.95
C HIS A 588 16.21 10.04 -18.32
N PHE A 589 15.95 8.74 -18.08
CA PHE A 589 16.86 7.65 -18.45
C PHE A 589 16.92 7.45 -19.98
N ALA A 590 15.85 7.77 -20.68
CA ALA A 590 15.81 7.76 -22.15
C ALA A 590 16.46 9.02 -22.79
N GLY A 591 16.91 10.00 -22.01
CA GLY A 591 17.42 11.26 -22.53
C GLY A 591 16.33 12.13 -23.20
N ALA A 592 15.10 12.05 -22.69
CA ALA A 592 13.95 12.82 -23.16
C ALA A 592 13.21 13.53 -21.98
N PRO A 593 13.90 14.28 -21.10
CA PRO A 593 13.29 14.89 -19.91
C PRO A 593 12.14 15.87 -20.23
N GLU A 594 12.06 16.39 -21.45
CA GLU A 594 10.91 17.17 -21.92
C GLU A 594 9.59 16.40 -21.88
N LYS A 595 9.64 15.09 -22.14
CA LYS A 595 8.46 14.21 -22.07
C LYS A 595 8.06 13.94 -20.62
N SER A 596 9.03 13.83 -19.70
CA SER A 596 8.73 13.77 -18.26
C SER A 596 7.92 14.99 -17.86
N ARG A 597 8.41 16.20 -18.21
CA ARG A 597 7.73 17.46 -17.89
C ARG A 597 6.28 17.48 -18.39
N GLU A 598 6.05 17.06 -19.64
CA GLU A 598 4.72 16.99 -20.23
C GLU A 598 3.80 16.01 -19.47
N ARG A 599 4.29 14.81 -19.19
CA ARG A 599 3.51 13.77 -18.50
C ARG A 599 3.20 14.13 -17.06
N ILE A 600 4.19 14.63 -16.32
CA ILE A 600 4.03 15.10 -14.93
C ILE A 600 3.02 16.25 -14.89
N GLY A 601 3.13 17.23 -15.78
CA GLY A 601 2.14 18.32 -15.89
C GLY A 601 0.72 17.80 -16.14
N SER A 602 0.57 16.86 -17.07
CA SER A 602 -0.73 16.24 -17.39
C SER A 602 -1.33 15.49 -16.21
N ILE A 603 -0.51 14.79 -15.42
CA ILE A 603 -0.93 14.06 -14.22
C ILE A 603 -1.39 15.04 -13.14
N LEU A 604 -0.59 16.08 -12.86
CA LEU A 604 -0.93 17.10 -11.87
C LEU A 604 -2.25 17.82 -12.23
N ASP A 605 -2.47 18.11 -13.50
CA ASP A 605 -3.68 18.80 -13.97
C ASP A 605 -4.92 17.91 -13.98
N ALA A 606 -4.76 16.60 -14.20
CA ALA A 606 -5.87 15.67 -14.36
C ALA A 606 -6.37 15.08 -13.03
N PHE A 607 -5.48 14.90 -12.05
CA PHE A 607 -5.76 14.06 -10.87
C PHE A 607 -5.66 14.76 -9.52
N TYR A 608 -5.38 16.07 -9.51
CA TYR A 608 -5.38 16.88 -8.30
C TYR A 608 -6.23 18.13 -8.50
N THR A 609 -7.33 18.23 -7.75
CA THR A 609 -8.29 19.34 -7.84
C THR A 609 -8.63 19.85 -6.43
N PRO A 610 -9.14 21.09 -6.29
CA PRO A 610 -9.54 21.63 -4.99
C PRO A 610 -10.92 21.15 -4.54
N GLU A 611 -11.41 20.02 -5.08
CA GLU A 611 -12.73 19.47 -4.78
C GLU A 611 -12.62 18.30 -3.79
N PRO A 612 -13.72 17.88 -3.13
CA PRO A 612 -13.68 16.75 -2.21
C PRO A 612 -13.17 15.43 -2.83
N ASP A 613 -13.46 15.18 -4.11
CA ASP A 613 -12.92 14.05 -4.89
C ASP A 613 -11.61 14.40 -5.61
N GLY A 614 -10.89 15.41 -5.12
CA GLY A 614 -9.66 15.92 -5.69
C GLY A 614 -8.44 15.01 -5.56
N LEU A 615 -8.59 13.83 -4.95
CA LEU A 615 -7.64 12.73 -5.01
C LEU A 615 -8.28 11.54 -5.73
N ILE A 616 -7.59 11.03 -6.75
CA ILE A 616 -8.15 10.03 -7.66
C ILE A 616 -8.11 8.59 -7.13
N GLY A 617 -7.35 8.36 -6.05
CA GLY A 617 -7.22 7.10 -5.32
C GLY A 617 -6.81 7.40 -3.88
N ASN A 618 -6.55 6.35 -3.12
CA ASN A 618 -6.17 6.40 -1.71
C ASN A 618 -5.09 7.47 -1.47
N GLU A 619 -5.21 8.27 -0.40
CA GLU A 619 -4.17 9.24 -0.05
C GLU A 619 -2.87 8.55 0.47
N ASP A 620 -3.03 7.33 0.99
CA ASP A 620 -1.98 6.42 1.48
C ASP A 620 -0.99 7.09 2.42
N CYS A 621 -1.53 7.70 3.49
CA CYS A 621 -0.75 8.25 4.59
C CYS A 621 0.30 9.28 4.13
N GLY A 622 -0.07 10.16 3.21
CA GLY A 622 0.81 11.20 2.67
C GLY A 622 1.43 10.88 1.31
N GLN A 623 1.32 9.66 0.79
CA GLN A 623 2.09 9.22 -0.39
C GLN A 623 1.68 9.94 -1.68
N MET A 624 0.38 10.02 -1.95
CA MET A 624 -0.13 10.79 -3.11
C MET A 624 0.25 12.26 -3.00
N SER A 625 0.05 12.82 -1.81
CA SER A 625 0.33 14.23 -1.54
C SER A 625 1.83 14.57 -1.62
N ALA A 626 2.70 13.69 -1.14
CA ALA A 626 4.15 13.86 -1.24
C ALA A 626 4.63 13.78 -2.69
N TRP A 627 4.01 12.93 -3.53
CA TRP A 627 4.26 12.91 -4.96
C TRP A 627 3.91 14.26 -5.59
N TYR A 628 2.73 14.82 -5.30
CA TYR A 628 2.31 16.13 -5.79
C TYR A 628 3.27 17.22 -5.36
N VAL A 629 3.63 17.29 -4.07
CA VAL A 629 4.57 18.28 -3.53
C VAL A 629 5.90 18.21 -4.25
N LEU A 630 6.55 17.04 -4.30
CA LEU A 630 7.84 16.89 -4.98
C LEU A 630 7.75 17.29 -6.48
N ALA A 631 6.73 16.81 -7.19
CA ALA A 631 6.52 17.11 -8.60
C ALA A 631 6.26 18.60 -8.87
N ALA A 632 5.49 19.29 -8.02
CA ALA A 632 5.23 20.73 -8.14
C ALA A 632 6.53 21.54 -8.02
N TYR A 633 7.40 21.18 -7.08
CA TYR A 633 8.73 21.79 -6.91
C TYR A 633 9.74 21.35 -8.00
N GLY A 634 9.36 20.39 -8.84
CA GLY A 634 10.16 19.91 -9.97
C GLY A 634 11.24 18.91 -9.58
N LEU A 635 11.02 18.14 -8.52
CA LEU A 635 11.95 17.13 -7.99
C LEU A 635 11.25 15.77 -7.88
N TYR A 636 11.99 14.68 -8.06
CA TYR A 636 11.53 13.34 -7.66
C TYR A 636 12.69 12.37 -7.52
N ASP A 637 12.60 11.45 -6.56
CA ASP A 637 13.60 10.40 -6.32
C ASP A 637 13.02 9.04 -6.76
N VAL A 638 13.37 8.59 -7.96
CA VAL A 638 12.82 7.35 -8.55
C VAL A 638 13.23 6.09 -7.77
N ALA A 639 14.39 6.14 -7.12
CA ALA A 639 14.89 5.05 -6.30
C ALA A 639 15.50 5.70 -5.05
N PRO A 640 14.75 5.87 -3.95
CA PRO A 640 15.13 6.67 -2.77
C PRO A 640 16.61 6.61 -2.39
N THR A 641 17.15 5.39 -2.25
CA THR A 641 18.55 5.24 -1.86
C THR A 641 19.56 5.72 -2.90
N SER A 642 19.20 5.97 -4.16
CA SER A 642 20.10 6.40 -5.25
C SER A 642 20.90 7.66 -4.93
N GLY A 643 20.33 8.58 -4.14
CA GLY A 643 20.87 9.91 -3.89
C GLY A 643 20.75 10.85 -5.09
N GLN A 644 19.87 10.56 -6.06
CA GLN A 644 19.65 11.36 -7.26
C GLN A 644 18.21 11.89 -7.32
N TRP A 645 18.07 13.22 -7.34
CA TRP A 645 16.80 13.89 -7.60
C TRP A 645 16.69 14.21 -9.09
N LEU A 646 15.72 13.61 -9.79
CA LEU A 646 15.41 13.98 -11.16
C LEU A 646 14.72 15.34 -11.16
N VAL A 647 15.07 16.20 -12.12
CA VAL A 647 14.60 17.59 -12.10
C VAL A 647 13.85 17.99 -13.35
N VAL A 648 12.73 18.69 -13.19
CA VAL A 648 11.98 19.33 -14.29
C VAL A 648 11.73 20.80 -13.93
N PRO A 649 11.39 21.67 -14.90
CA PRO A 649 10.95 23.02 -14.56
C PRO A 649 9.80 22.98 -13.55
N PRO A 650 9.83 23.80 -12.49
CA PRO A 650 8.77 23.81 -11.47
C PRO A 650 7.42 24.19 -12.06
N ARG A 651 6.35 23.83 -11.33
CA ARG A 651 4.96 24.12 -11.73
C ARG A 651 4.68 25.62 -11.83
N HIS A 652 5.31 26.43 -10.96
CA HIS A 652 5.21 27.90 -10.96
C HIS A 652 6.56 28.58 -11.23
N ALA A 653 6.55 29.92 -11.34
CA ALA A 653 7.72 30.70 -11.76
C ALA A 653 8.96 30.49 -10.86
N ALA A 654 8.76 30.41 -9.55
CA ALA A 654 9.79 30.09 -8.58
C ALA A 654 9.17 29.37 -7.38
N MET A 655 9.76 28.27 -6.92
CA MET A 655 9.33 27.52 -5.75
C MET A 655 10.54 27.22 -4.87
N SER A 656 10.44 27.34 -3.56
CA SER A 656 11.57 27.17 -2.64
C SER A 656 11.27 26.30 -1.42
N LEU A 657 12.25 25.49 -1.04
CA LEU A 657 12.22 24.66 0.17
C LEU A 657 13.28 25.18 1.12
N ARG A 658 12.88 25.61 2.32
CA ARG A 658 13.80 25.97 3.40
C ARG A 658 13.98 24.77 4.32
N PHE A 659 15.21 24.27 4.43
CA PHE A 659 15.52 23.11 5.26
C PHE A 659 15.67 23.49 6.74
N GLU A 660 15.72 22.47 7.62
CA GLU A 660 15.82 22.63 9.07
C GLU A 660 17.08 23.40 9.53
N ASP A 661 18.15 23.37 8.74
CA ASP A 661 19.39 24.12 9.02
C ASP A 661 19.40 25.56 8.47
N GLY A 662 18.27 26.00 7.90
CA GLY A 662 18.08 27.35 7.35
C GLY A 662 18.56 27.53 5.91
N ARG A 663 19.21 26.54 5.30
CA ARG A 663 19.52 26.57 3.86
C ARG A 663 18.22 26.53 3.06
N THR A 664 18.24 27.15 1.87
CA THR A 664 17.08 27.20 0.98
C THR A 664 17.48 26.69 -0.40
N PHE A 665 16.70 25.77 -0.94
CA PHE A 665 16.80 25.32 -2.33
C PHE A 665 15.64 25.90 -3.13
N THR A 666 15.94 26.60 -4.22
CA THR A 666 14.95 27.26 -5.08
C THR A 666 15.01 26.69 -6.48
N THR A 667 13.87 26.24 -7.02
CA THR A 667 13.70 25.93 -8.44
C THR A 667 12.99 27.10 -9.12
N ARG A 668 13.49 27.52 -10.28
CA ARG A 668 12.95 28.67 -11.03
C ARG A 668 12.83 28.34 -12.50
N ARG A 669 11.74 28.78 -13.15
CA ARG A 669 11.62 28.79 -14.61
C ARG A 669 11.50 30.22 -15.14
N VAL A 670 12.17 30.49 -16.25
CA VAL A 670 12.16 31.80 -16.93
C VAL A 670 11.75 31.59 -18.38
N GLY A 671 10.68 32.25 -18.81
CA GLY A 671 10.10 32.07 -20.15
C GLY A 671 9.09 30.91 -20.23
N ALA A 672 8.76 30.50 -21.46
CA ALA A 672 7.82 29.43 -21.75
C ALA A 672 8.31 28.59 -22.94
N GLY A 673 7.76 27.38 -23.11
CA GLY A 673 8.17 26.45 -24.17
C GLY A 673 9.20 25.43 -23.70
N ALA A 674 10.10 25.02 -24.58
CA ALA A 674 11.11 23.98 -24.33
C ALA A 674 12.29 24.49 -23.49
N VAL A 675 12.92 23.59 -22.72
CA VAL A 675 14.15 23.90 -21.96
C VAL A 675 15.30 24.18 -22.91
N ARG A 676 15.93 25.35 -22.77
CA ARG A 676 17.09 25.78 -23.57
C ARG A 676 18.39 25.74 -22.79
N ARG A 677 18.34 26.14 -21.53
CA ARG A 677 19.50 26.17 -20.65
C ARG A 677 19.08 25.91 -19.22
N VAL A 678 19.91 25.18 -18.49
CA VAL A 678 19.73 24.97 -17.06
C VAL A 678 21.00 25.38 -16.34
N THR A 679 20.86 26.10 -15.24
CA THR A 679 21.98 26.43 -14.37
C THR A 679 21.70 26.06 -12.94
N PHE A 680 22.71 25.57 -12.23
CA PHE A 680 22.67 25.39 -10.78
C PHE A 680 23.73 26.29 -10.15
N ASN A 681 23.31 27.19 -9.27
CA ASN A 681 24.17 28.21 -8.65
C ASN A 681 24.99 29.01 -9.70
N GLY A 682 24.34 29.39 -10.80
CA GLY A 682 24.92 30.16 -11.91
C GLY A 682 25.87 29.38 -12.83
N ARG A 683 26.12 28.10 -12.56
CA ARG A 683 26.92 27.22 -13.42
C ARG A 683 26.01 26.39 -14.31
N GLU A 684 26.39 26.24 -15.57
CA GLU A 684 25.64 25.41 -16.51
C GLU A 684 25.54 23.95 -16.02
N LEU A 685 24.32 23.42 -16.06
CA LEU A 685 23.98 22.06 -15.67
C LEU A 685 23.47 21.33 -16.90
N THR A 686 24.27 20.42 -17.46
CA THR A 686 23.89 19.64 -18.65
C THR A 686 23.03 18.42 -18.32
N ARG A 687 23.24 17.87 -17.11
CA ARG A 687 22.53 16.71 -16.56
C ARG A 687 21.10 17.04 -16.12
N SER A 688 20.23 16.03 -16.20
CA SER A 688 18.79 16.13 -15.88
C SER A 688 18.43 15.70 -14.46
N TRP A 689 19.41 15.74 -13.55
CA TRP A 689 19.27 15.36 -12.15
C TRP A 689 20.25 16.16 -11.29
N LEU A 690 20.02 16.20 -9.98
CA LEU A 690 20.91 16.71 -8.94
C LEU A 690 21.21 15.61 -7.92
N SER A 691 22.39 15.61 -7.31
CA SER A 691 22.63 14.74 -6.15
C SER A 691 21.87 15.27 -4.93
N HIS A 692 21.62 14.40 -3.95
CA HIS A 692 21.02 14.82 -2.69
C HIS A 692 21.85 15.90 -1.98
N ASP A 693 23.18 15.82 -2.01
CA ASP A 693 24.06 16.83 -1.40
C ASP A 693 23.95 18.20 -2.09
N GLU A 694 23.71 18.22 -3.40
CA GLU A 694 23.47 19.48 -4.12
C GLU A 694 22.12 20.08 -3.76
N VAL A 695 21.06 19.27 -3.65
CA VAL A 695 19.73 19.76 -3.25
C VAL A 695 19.73 20.23 -1.79
N SER A 696 20.15 19.36 -0.85
CA SER A 696 20.25 19.68 0.59
C SER A 696 21.29 20.76 0.89
N GLY A 697 22.26 20.95 -0.02
CA GLY A 697 23.21 22.07 -0.06
C GLY A 697 22.54 23.45 -0.17
N GLY A 698 21.29 23.50 -0.63
CA GLY A 698 20.60 24.72 -1.00
C GLY A 698 21.14 25.34 -2.29
N GLY A 699 20.67 26.54 -2.61
CA GLY A 699 21.02 27.26 -3.83
C GLY A 699 19.86 27.39 -4.80
N GLU A 700 20.18 27.70 -6.05
CA GLU A 700 19.17 27.99 -7.08
C GLU A 700 19.39 27.16 -8.34
N LEU A 701 18.34 26.44 -8.76
CA LEU A 701 18.23 25.72 -10.03
C LEU A 701 17.33 26.53 -10.98
N VAL A 702 17.90 27.07 -12.05
CA VAL A 702 17.19 27.94 -13.01
C VAL A 702 17.06 27.23 -14.36
N PHE A 703 15.82 27.11 -14.84
CA PHE A 703 15.47 26.66 -16.18
C PHE A 703 15.12 27.86 -17.06
N GLU A 704 15.91 28.10 -18.11
CA GLU A 704 15.59 29.06 -19.16
C GLU A 704 14.83 28.32 -20.28
N LEU A 705 13.60 28.76 -20.54
CA LEU A 705 12.68 28.17 -21.50
C LEU A 705 12.51 29.08 -22.73
N GLY A 706 12.34 28.51 -23.92
CA GLY A 706 12.03 29.26 -25.13
C GLY A 706 11.76 28.38 -26.36
N GLY A 707 10.87 28.81 -27.26
CA GLY A 707 10.52 28.09 -28.50
C GLY A 707 9.85 26.73 -28.28
N ASP A 708 9.39 26.10 -29.37
CA ASP A 708 8.53 24.91 -29.28
C ASP A 708 9.29 23.59 -29.39
N GLU A 709 10.39 23.56 -30.15
CA GLU A 709 11.18 22.35 -30.38
C GLU A 709 12.03 21.96 -29.16
N PRO A 710 12.09 20.69 -28.75
CA PRO A 710 12.91 20.26 -27.61
C PRO A 710 14.39 20.68 -27.72
N GLY A 711 14.98 21.14 -26.61
CA GLY A 711 16.41 21.47 -26.52
C GLY A 711 17.32 20.26 -26.36
N ALA A 712 18.64 20.48 -26.23
CA ALA A 712 19.65 19.43 -26.09
C ALA A 712 19.94 19.00 -24.63
N TRP A 713 19.40 19.71 -23.64
CA TRP A 713 19.63 19.46 -22.22
C TRP A 713 19.18 18.07 -21.78
N GLY A 714 19.99 17.37 -20.98
CA GLY A 714 19.68 16.05 -20.43
C GLY A 714 19.66 14.90 -21.44
N ARG A 715 19.98 15.13 -22.72
CA ARG A 715 19.90 14.11 -23.78
C ARG A 715 21.10 13.20 -23.84
N ALA A 716 22.30 13.75 -23.66
CA ALA A 716 23.54 13.02 -23.81
C ALA A 716 23.64 11.90 -22.76
N GLU A 717 24.29 10.79 -23.11
CA GLU A 717 24.36 9.63 -22.23
C GLU A 717 24.97 9.94 -20.85
N ALA A 718 25.99 10.82 -20.81
CA ALA A 718 26.66 11.25 -19.58
C ALA A 718 25.80 12.18 -18.69
N ASP A 719 24.73 12.76 -19.25
CA ASP A 719 23.83 13.70 -18.58
C ASP A 719 22.59 13.02 -17.96
N ARG A 720 22.41 11.71 -18.25
CA ARG A 720 21.30 10.91 -17.76
C ARG A 720 21.57 10.43 -16.33
N PRO A 721 20.52 10.02 -15.59
CA PRO A 721 20.70 9.45 -14.25
C PRO A 721 21.52 8.16 -14.29
N GLY A 722 22.15 7.85 -13.16
CA GLY A 722 22.99 6.68 -12.99
C GLY A 722 22.17 5.47 -12.53
N THR A 723 22.86 4.37 -12.29
CA THR A 723 22.30 3.23 -11.55
C THR A 723 22.95 3.11 -10.20
N VAL A 724 22.26 2.44 -9.28
CA VAL A 724 22.84 2.08 -7.99
C VAL A 724 23.99 1.09 -8.25
N PRO A 725 25.23 1.36 -7.81
CA PRO A 725 26.34 0.45 -8.03
C PRO A 725 26.16 -0.85 -7.23
N VAL A 726 25.79 -1.94 -7.90
CA VAL A 726 25.67 -3.28 -7.29
C VAL A 726 26.85 -4.20 -7.62
N ALA A 727 26.79 -5.44 -7.12
CA ALA A 727 27.75 -6.50 -7.42
C ALA A 727 27.81 -6.82 -8.93
N ALA A 728 28.78 -7.63 -9.35
CA ALA A 728 28.91 -8.09 -10.73
C ALA A 728 27.58 -8.70 -11.26
N PRO A 729 27.28 -8.58 -12.57
CA PRO A 729 26.03 -9.09 -13.14
C PRO A 729 25.79 -10.57 -12.84
N VAL A 730 24.58 -10.92 -12.38
CA VAL A 730 24.18 -12.33 -12.21
C VAL A 730 23.69 -12.92 -13.52
N VAL A 731 23.97 -14.21 -13.73
CA VAL A 731 23.41 -14.95 -14.87
C VAL A 731 21.95 -15.27 -14.58
N ALA A 732 21.06 -14.76 -15.43
CA ALA A 732 19.63 -14.95 -15.26
C ALA A 732 19.21 -16.42 -15.39
N ALA A 733 18.16 -16.80 -14.65
CA ALA A 733 17.57 -18.14 -14.70
C ALA A 733 17.16 -18.51 -16.14
N PRO A 734 17.63 -19.65 -16.70
CA PRO A 734 17.11 -20.16 -17.96
C PRO A 734 15.62 -20.52 -17.83
N TRP A 735 14.94 -20.79 -18.93
CA TRP A 735 13.56 -21.28 -18.91
C TRP A 735 13.31 -22.37 -19.96
N ALA A 736 12.28 -23.16 -19.72
CA ALA A 736 11.78 -24.14 -20.67
C ALA A 736 10.64 -23.57 -21.54
N ILE A 737 10.54 -24.07 -22.77
CA ILE A 737 9.48 -23.76 -23.73
C ILE A 737 8.91 -25.09 -24.21
N ALA A 738 7.61 -25.28 -23.99
CA ALA A 738 6.87 -26.49 -24.36
C ALA A 738 5.40 -26.13 -24.58
N PRO A 739 4.60 -26.97 -25.28
CA PRO A 739 3.15 -26.77 -25.41
C PRO A 739 2.42 -26.74 -24.06
N GLY A 740 2.88 -27.55 -23.10
CA GLY A 740 2.31 -27.70 -21.76
C GLY A 740 3.30 -28.39 -20.84
N ASP A 741 2.97 -28.49 -19.56
CA ASP A 741 3.69 -29.30 -18.58
C ASP A 741 3.10 -30.72 -18.44
N ARG A 742 2.10 -31.03 -19.26
CA ARG A 742 1.43 -32.32 -19.39
C ARG A 742 1.36 -32.67 -20.88
N PHE A 743 1.46 -33.95 -21.20
CA PHE A 743 1.42 -34.39 -22.59
C PHE A 743 0.95 -35.83 -22.75
N ARG A 744 0.50 -36.17 -23.96
CA ARG A 744 0.14 -37.53 -24.38
C ARG A 744 1.08 -37.95 -25.50
N GLY A 745 1.63 -39.15 -25.40
CA GLY A 745 2.62 -39.64 -26.37
C GLY A 745 3.96 -38.92 -26.20
N GLU A 746 4.26 -37.97 -27.07
CA GLU A 746 5.53 -37.22 -27.08
C GLU A 746 5.28 -35.72 -26.89
N THR A 747 6.18 -35.04 -26.18
CA THR A 747 6.28 -33.58 -26.17
C THR A 747 7.69 -33.11 -26.49
N VAL A 748 7.79 -31.91 -27.07
CA VAL A 748 9.05 -31.25 -27.34
C VAL A 748 9.30 -30.13 -26.33
N VAL A 749 10.46 -30.17 -25.69
CA VAL A 749 10.92 -29.15 -24.75
C VAL A 749 12.16 -28.47 -25.32
N ARG A 750 12.13 -27.14 -25.41
CA ARG A 750 13.28 -26.31 -25.72
C ARG A 750 13.73 -25.57 -24.47
N LEU A 751 15.03 -25.39 -24.31
CA LEU A 751 15.60 -24.57 -23.25
C LEU A 751 16.11 -23.25 -23.85
N ALA A 752 15.94 -22.16 -23.10
CA ALA A 752 16.35 -20.83 -23.50
C ALA A 752 16.98 -20.06 -22.33
N ALA A 753 17.80 -19.06 -22.65
CA ALA A 753 18.47 -18.18 -21.71
C ALA A 753 18.52 -16.76 -22.26
N HIS A 754 18.75 -15.78 -21.39
CA HIS A 754 18.81 -14.36 -21.75
C HIS A 754 20.03 -13.99 -22.56
N ASP A 755 21.22 -14.37 -22.07
CA ASP A 755 22.47 -14.02 -22.71
C ASP A 755 22.71 -14.97 -23.90
N PRO A 756 22.89 -14.46 -25.13
CA PRO A 756 23.17 -15.30 -26.29
C PRO A 756 24.51 -16.06 -26.19
N ARG A 757 25.41 -15.66 -25.29
CA ARG A 757 26.66 -16.37 -24.98
C ARG A 757 26.45 -17.51 -23.99
N ALA A 758 25.27 -17.61 -23.36
CA ALA A 758 25.02 -18.59 -22.31
C ALA A 758 25.06 -20.02 -22.85
N GLN A 759 25.81 -20.87 -22.17
CA GLN A 759 25.79 -22.32 -22.38
C GLN A 759 24.82 -22.94 -21.38
N ILE A 760 23.74 -23.54 -21.88
CA ILE A 760 22.79 -24.25 -21.02
C ILE A 760 23.27 -25.68 -20.82
N ARG A 761 23.28 -26.15 -19.58
CA ARG A 761 23.50 -27.56 -19.22
C ARG A 761 22.30 -28.10 -18.47
N TRP A 762 21.99 -29.38 -18.69
CA TRP A 762 20.78 -29.99 -18.16
C TRP A 762 20.95 -31.46 -17.79
N THR A 763 20.04 -31.97 -16.96
CA THR A 763 19.95 -33.39 -16.63
C THR A 763 18.52 -33.80 -16.30
N ASP A 764 18.17 -35.04 -16.63
CA ASP A 764 16.95 -35.74 -16.21
C ASP A 764 17.21 -36.71 -15.04
N LYS A 765 18.44 -36.72 -14.50
CA LYS A 765 18.84 -37.64 -13.43
C LYS A 765 18.53 -37.01 -12.07
N PRO A 766 17.77 -37.69 -11.20
CA PRO A 766 17.52 -37.21 -9.85
C PRO A 766 18.83 -36.90 -9.12
N HIS A 767 18.85 -35.81 -8.36
CA HIS A 767 19.98 -35.37 -7.53
C HIS A 767 21.29 -35.03 -8.26
N ARG A 768 21.37 -35.15 -9.59
CA ARG A 768 22.55 -34.69 -10.34
C ARG A 768 22.51 -33.17 -10.45
N ASP A 769 23.65 -32.54 -10.20
CA ASP A 769 23.83 -31.12 -10.46
C ASP A 769 23.84 -30.87 -11.98
N PRO A 770 22.96 -30.02 -12.52
CA PRO A 770 22.95 -29.74 -13.96
C PRO A 770 24.22 -29.06 -14.45
N ARG A 771 25.05 -28.47 -13.58
CA ARG A 771 26.38 -27.95 -13.94
C ARG A 771 27.30 -29.03 -14.49
N ASP A 772 27.16 -30.26 -14.01
CA ASP A 772 27.85 -31.44 -14.52
C ASP A 772 27.05 -32.17 -15.59
N GLY A 773 25.88 -31.63 -15.96
CA GLY A 773 24.92 -32.22 -16.89
C GLY A 773 25.35 -32.18 -18.35
N THR A 774 24.46 -32.61 -19.23
CA THR A 774 24.67 -32.61 -20.68
C THR A 774 24.56 -31.18 -21.24
N PRO A 775 25.48 -30.72 -22.10
CA PRO A 775 25.31 -29.48 -22.84
C PRO A 775 24.05 -29.52 -23.71
N TYR A 776 23.23 -28.47 -23.66
CA TYR A 776 22.04 -28.34 -24.48
C TYR A 776 22.42 -27.91 -25.91
N THR A 777 22.15 -28.76 -26.89
CA THR A 777 22.50 -28.52 -28.31
C THR A 777 21.27 -28.46 -29.24
N GLY A 778 20.07 -28.74 -28.74
CA GLY A 778 18.84 -28.76 -29.53
C GLY A 778 17.65 -29.26 -28.72
N PRO A 779 16.44 -29.28 -29.32
CA PRO A 779 15.21 -29.66 -28.63
C PRO A 779 15.28 -31.05 -27.98
N LEU A 780 14.65 -31.19 -26.82
CA LEU A 780 14.51 -32.44 -26.07
C LEU A 780 13.14 -33.05 -26.38
N TYR A 781 13.11 -34.33 -26.71
CA TYR A 781 11.87 -35.09 -26.97
C TYR A 781 11.60 -35.99 -25.78
N LEU A 782 10.45 -35.81 -25.15
CA LEU A 782 10.05 -36.53 -23.94
C LEU A 782 8.85 -37.43 -24.27
N GLU A 783 9.00 -38.72 -24.03
CA GLU A 783 7.94 -39.74 -24.25
C GLU A 783 7.35 -40.27 -22.93
N ARG A 784 7.88 -39.82 -21.79
CA ARG A 784 7.48 -40.24 -20.45
C ARG A 784 7.64 -39.11 -19.45
N THR A 785 6.99 -39.24 -18.30
CA THR A 785 7.15 -38.31 -17.19
C THR A 785 8.62 -38.08 -16.88
N THR A 786 9.04 -36.82 -16.95
CA THR A 786 10.45 -36.41 -16.84
C THR A 786 10.55 -35.12 -16.05
N GLU A 787 11.42 -35.12 -15.04
CA GLU A 787 11.86 -33.89 -14.37
C GLU A 787 13.19 -33.45 -14.99
N LEU A 788 13.20 -32.26 -15.56
CA LEU A 788 14.40 -31.62 -16.10
C LEU A 788 14.95 -30.62 -15.10
N ARG A 789 16.24 -30.73 -14.80
CA ARG A 789 17.02 -29.73 -14.06
C ARG A 789 18.00 -29.10 -15.02
N PHE A 790 18.06 -27.77 -15.08
CA PHE A 790 18.91 -27.06 -16.04
C PHE A 790 19.42 -25.73 -15.51
N VAL A 791 20.57 -25.30 -16.02
CA VAL A 791 21.30 -24.09 -15.59
C VAL A 791 21.95 -23.42 -16.79
N ALA A 792 22.02 -22.09 -16.77
CA ALA A 792 22.77 -21.30 -17.75
C ALA A 792 24.13 -20.90 -17.16
N LEU A 793 25.19 -20.99 -17.97
CA LEU A 793 26.53 -20.53 -17.63
C LEU A 793 26.98 -19.47 -18.63
N VAL A 794 27.52 -18.35 -18.15
CA VAL A 794 28.17 -17.32 -18.95
C VAL A 794 29.56 -17.12 -18.39
N ASP A 795 30.60 -17.32 -19.20
CA ASP A 795 32.00 -17.17 -18.79
C ASP A 795 32.30 -17.95 -17.48
N ASP A 796 31.82 -19.20 -17.40
CA ASP A 796 31.89 -20.12 -16.25
C ASP A 796 31.13 -19.69 -14.97
N VAL A 797 30.44 -18.55 -14.99
CA VAL A 797 29.52 -18.14 -13.92
C VAL A 797 28.16 -18.80 -14.15
N ALA A 798 27.69 -19.59 -13.18
CA ALA A 798 26.40 -20.25 -13.25
C ALA A 798 25.28 -19.36 -12.67
N GLY A 799 24.13 -19.35 -13.34
CA GLY A 799 22.87 -18.82 -12.80
C GLY A 799 22.19 -19.80 -11.84
N PRO A 800 20.96 -19.50 -11.38
CA PRO A 800 20.19 -20.42 -10.56
C PRO A 800 19.80 -21.68 -11.34
N VAL A 801 19.74 -22.82 -10.64
CA VAL A 801 19.24 -24.08 -11.18
C VAL A 801 17.71 -24.01 -11.26
N VAL A 802 17.18 -24.28 -12.45
CA VAL A 802 15.74 -24.33 -12.70
C VAL A 802 15.31 -25.78 -12.84
N THR A 803 14.16 -26.10 -12.25
CA THR A 803 13.52 -27.41 -12.36
C THR A 803 12.21 -27.27 -13.11
N ALA A 804 11.95 -28.16 -14.07
CA ALA A 804 10.69 -28.24 -14.80
C ALA A 804 10.26 -29.71 -14.93
N ARG A 805 9.06 -30.02 -14.45
CA ARG A 805 8.45 -31.35 -14.53
C ARG A 805 7.43 -31.41 -15.65
N PHE A 806 7.59 -32.41 -16.53
CA PHE A 806 6.65 -32.72 -17.59
C PHE A 806 6.03 -34.08 -17.31
N ASP A 807 4.71 -34.13 -17.10
CA ASP A 807 4.00 -35.38 -16.81
C ASP A 807 3.40 -35.98 -18.09
N ALA A 808 3.71 -37.25 -18.33
CA ALA A 808 3.06 -38.04 -19.37
C ALA A 808 1.72 -38.55 -18.83
N ILE A 809 0.66 -38.25 -19.56
CA ILE A 809 -0.67 -38.81 -19.31
C ILE A 809 -0.68 -40.19 -19.98
N GLU A 810 -0.46 -41.24 -19.18
CA GLU A 810 -0.26 -42.62 -19.67
C GLU A 810 -1.55 -43.27 -20.18
N HIS A 811 -2.71 -42.73 -19.81
CA HIS A 811 -4.01 -43.22 -20.25
C HIS A 811 -4.57 -42.44 -21.44
N GLY A 812 -5.36 -43.12 -22.27
CA GLY A 812 -6.11 -42.52 -23.38
C GLY A 812 -7.38 -41.75 -22.95
N TRP A 813 -7.59 -41.52 -21.65
CA TRP A 813 -8.84 -40.96 -21.13
C TRP A 813 -9.08 -39.54 -21.64
N GLN A 814 -10.33 -39.21 -21.97
CA GLN A 814 -10.74 -37.89 -22.44
C GLN A 814 -11.70 -37.26 -21.45
N VAL A 815 -11.48 -36.00 -21.10
CA VAL A 815 -12.34 -35.27 -20.17
C VAL A 815 -13.09 -34.16 -20.90
N THR A 816 -14.40 -34.11 -20.68
CA THR A 816 -15.26 -33.03 -21.16
C THR A 816 -15.99 -32.42 -19.98
N THR A 817 -15.89 -31.11 -19.82
CA THR A 817 -16.63 -30.37 -18.79
C THR A 817 -17.89 -29.76 -19.40
N ALA A 818 -19.04 -29.94 -18.74
CA ALA A 818 -20.29 -29.30 -19.19
C ALA A 818 -20.34 -27.83 -18.75
N THR A 819 -19.67 -27.51 -17.64
CA THR A 819 -19.49 -26.16 -17.14
C THR A 819 -18.04 -25.73 -17.39
N PRO A 820 -17.77 -24.64 -18.13
CA PRO A 820 -16.42 -24.11 -18.22
C PRO A 820 -16.00 -23.52 -16.86
N PRO A 821 -14.75 -23.71 -16.42
CA PRO A 821 -14.25 -23.04 -15.22
C PRO A 821 -14.21 -21.53 -15.42
N ASN A 822 -14.16 -20.79 -14.31
CA ASN A 822 -13.85 -19.37 -14.32
C ASN A 822 -12.49 -19.18 -15.03
N PRO A 823 -12.36 -18.24 -16.00
CA PRO A 823 -11.12 -18.01 -16.72
C PRO A 823 -9.88 -17.74 -15.85
N GLN A 824 -10.07 -17.28 -14.60
CA GLN A 824 -9.00 -17.05 -13.64
C GLN A 824 -8.48 -18.35 -12.98
N TYR A 825 -9.34 -19.37 -12.89
CA TYR A 825 -9.08 -20.61 -12.15
C TYR A 825 -9.30 -21.80 -13.06
N THR A 826 -8.36 -22.04 -13.99
CA THR A 826 -8.48 -23.12 -14.99
C THR A 826 -7.60 -24.33 -14.70
N ALA A 827 -6.68 -24.24 -13.72
CA ALA A 827 -5.63 -25.24 -13.44
C ALA A 827 -4.77 -25.67 -14.67
N GLY A 828 -4.84 -24.94 -15.78
CA GLY A 828 -4.22 -25.32 -17.05
C GLY A 828 -5.11 -26.12 -18.01
N GLY A 829 -6.42 -26.20 -17.75
CA GLY A 829 -7.41 -26.80 -18.64
C GLY A 829 -7.91 -28.18 -18.20
N PRO A 830 -8.77 -28.82 -19.01
CA PRO A 830 -9.50 -30.04 -18.61
C PRO A 830 -8.59 -31.20 -18.17
N ASP A 831 -7.46 -31.42 -18.84
CA ASP A 831 -6.52 -32.50 -18.51
C ASP A 831 -5.96 -32.40 -17.08
N ALA A 832 -6.03 -31.22 -16.43
CA ALA A 832 -5.64 -31.06 -15.04
C ALA A 832 -6.53 -31.84 -14.05
N LEU A 833 -7.71 -32.31 -14.49
CA LEU A 833 -8.63 -33.10 -13.66
C LEU A 833 -8.32 -34.61 -13.65
N ILE A 834 -7.38 -35.06 -14.48
CA ILE A 834 -7.08 -36.49 -14.69
C ILE A 834 -5.57 -36.70 -14.84
N ASP A 835 -4.75 -35.82 -14.29
CA ASP A 835 -3.29 -35.90 -14.42
C ASP A 835 -2.63 -36.54 -13.18
N GLY A 836 -3.40 -36.85 -12.14
CA GLY A 836 -2.91 -37.40 -10.88
C GLY A 836 -2.21 -36.39 -9.97
N ARG A 837 -2.19 -35.09 -10.32
CA ARG A 837 -1.60 -34.03 -9.49
C ARG A 837 -2.63 -33.51 -8.49
N ARG A 838 -2.15 -33.22 -7.28
CA ARG A 838 -2.97 -32.64 -6.22
C ARG A 838 -2.51 -31.22 -5.93
N ALA A 839 -3.43 -30.28 -5.95
CA ALA A 839 -3.14 -28.87 -5.70
C ALA A 839 -2.83 -28.62 -4.22
N GLY A 840 -2.03 -27.59 -3.94
CA GLY A 840 -1.81 -27.08 -2.58
C GLY A 840 -3.07 -26.42 -2.02
N LEU A 841 -3.05 -26.07 -0.72
CA LEU A 841 -4.19 -25.42 -0.07
C LEU A 841 -4.40 -23.98 -0.53
N ASP A 842 -3.32 -23.27 -0.88
CA ASP A 842 -3.42 -21.91 -1.41
C ASP A 842 -3.86 -21.94 -2.87
N TRP A 843 -5.12 -21.61 -3.09
CA TRP A 843 -5.73 -21.62 -4.41
C TRP A 843 -5.19 -20.55 -5.36
N ARG A 844 -4.61 -19.48 -4.82
CA ARG A 844 -4.07 -18.35 -5.60
C ARG A 844 -2.85 -18.76 -6.41
N THR A 845 -2.17 -19.83 -5.98
CA THR A 845 -1.08 -20.48 -6.72
C THR A 845 -1.53 -21.11 -8.04
N GLY A 846 -2.84 -21.15 -8.34
CA GLY A 846 -3.41 -21.50 -9.65
C GLY A 846 -3.50 -23.00 -9.92
N GLY A 847 -3.51 -23.84 -8.87
CA GLY A 847 -3.62 -25.30 -8.96
C GLY A 847 -5.05 -25.83 -9.11
N TRP A 848 -6.06 -24.96 -8.98
CA TRP A 848 -7.46 -25.36 -8.88
C TRP A 848 -8.31 -24.89 -10.08
N GLN A 849 -9.33 -25.66 -10.43
CA GLN A 849 -10.44 -25.21 -11.28
C GLN A 849 -11.56 -24.63 -10.42
N GLY A 850 -11.93 -23.37 -10.65
CA GLY A 850 -12.97 -22.67 -9.89
C GLY A 850 -14.27 -22.50 -10.69
N TYR A 851 -15.42 -22.72 -10.06
CA TYR A 851 -16.74 -22.59 -10.66
C TYR A 851 -17.60 -21.63 -9.81
N ASP A 852 -17.84 -20.45 -10.36
CA ASP A 852 -18.60 -19.37 -9.72
C ASP A 852 -20.12 -19.58 -9.86
N GLY A 853 -20.80 -19.80 -8.74
CA GLY A 853 -22.25 -19.97 -8.67
C GLY A 853 -22.81 -21.13 -9.50
N ARG A 854 -21.96 -22.08 -9.90
CA ARG A 854 -22.29 -23.15 -10.85
C ARG A 854 -21.78 -24.50 -10.37
N ASP A 855 -22.54 -25.54 -10.71
CA ASP A 855 -22.14 -26.92 -10.47
C ASP A 855 -20.93 -27.30 -11.33
N PHE A 856 -20.05 -28.10 -10.76
CA PHE A 856 -19.01 -28.80 -11.53
C PHE A 856 -19.62 -30.07 -12.13
N VAL A 857 -19.41 -30.26 -13.43
CA VAL A 857 -19.79 -31.49 -14.15
C VAL A 857 -18.69 -31.86 -15.13
N ALA A 858 -17.99 -32.95 -14.86
CA ALA A 858 -16.98 -33.51 -15.75
C ALA A 858 -17.34 -34.94 -16.14
N THR A 859 -17.25 -35.25 -17.43
CA THR A 859 -17.34 -36.62 -17.96
C THR A 859 -15.96 -37.06 -18.40
N VAL A 860 -15.47 -38.17 -17.84
CA VAL A 860 -14.23 -38.84 -18.23
C VAL A 860 -14.58 -40.08 -19.04
N ASP A 861 -14.28 -40.07 -20.34
CA ASP A 861 -14.31 -41.26 -21.19
C ASP A 861 -13.00 -42.03 -21.03
N LEU A 862 -13.07 -43.28 -20.58
CA LEU A 862 -11.90 -44.11 -20.29
C LEU A 862 -11.27 -44.73 -21.55
N GLY A 863 -11.86 -44.55 -22.74
CA GLY A 863 -11.30 -45.08 -23.99
C GLY A 863 -11.52 -46.59 -24.19
N GLN A 864 -11.86 -47.33 -23.13
CA GLN A 864 -12.27 -48.74 -23.11
C GLN A 864 -12.96 -49.07 -21.78
N PRO A 865 -13.81 -50.11 -21.68
CA PRO A 865 -14.38 -50.53 -20.42
C PRO A 865 -13.29 -50.96 -19.41
N LEU A 866 -13.24 -50.31 -18.24
CA LEU A 866 -12.29 -50.60 -17.16
C LEU A 866 -13.04 -50.82 -15.84
N PRO A 867 -12.63 -51.80 -15.00
CA PRO A 867 -13.19 -51.95 -13.67
C PRO A 867 -12.71 -50.80 -12.78
N LEU A 868 -13.64 -50.05 -12.19
CA LEU A 868 -13.35 -49.01 -11.20
C LEU A 868 -13.98 -49.38 -9.86
N ARG A 869 -13.25 -49.14 -8.78
CA ARG A 869 -13.68 -49.32 -7.39
C ARG A 869 -14.10 -48.03 -6.75
N ARG A 870 -13.56 -46.88 -7.18
CA ARG A 870 -13.84 -45.60 -6.55
C ARG A 870 -13.90 -44.49 -7.58
N ALA A 871 -14.83 -43.57 -7.42
CA ALA A 871 -14.89 -42.37 -8.24
C ALA A 871 -15.37 -41.16 -7.44
N GLY A 872 -14.88 -39.96 -7.77
CA GLY A 872 -15.24 -38.74 -7.03
C GLY A 872 -14.46 -37.51 -7.45
N ALA A 873 -14.35 -36.54 -6.55
CA ALA A 873 -13.59 -35.31 -6.77
C ALA A 873 -12.80 -34.90 -5.52
N SER A 874 -11.65 -34.26 -5.72
CA SER A 874 -10.90 -33.55 -4.68
C SER A 874 -11.25 -32.06 -4.73
N LEU A 875 -11.59 -31.51 -3.57
CA LEU A 875 -12.30 -30.24 -3.40
C LEU A 875 -11.66 -29.39 -2.31
N LEU A 876 -11.84 -28.06 -2.40
CA LEU A 876 -11.34 -27.07 -1.43
C LEU A 876 -12.48 -26.36 -0.70
N GLN A 877 -12.27 -26.04 0.58
CA GLN A 877 -13.01 -25.03 1.32
C GLN A 877 -12.04 -23.94 1.79
N ASP A 878 -12.41 -22.68 1.55
CA ASP A 878 -11.79 -21.49 2.10
C ASP A 878 -12.88 -20.42 2.20
N MET A 879 -13.59 -20.40 3.34
CA MET A 879 -14.82 -19.60 3.46
C MET A 879 -14.55 -18.11 3.35
N ARG A 880 -13.39 -17.62 3.82
CA ARG A 880 -12.99 -16.21 3.71
C ARG A 880 -12.90 -15.74 2.24
N SER A 881 -12.61 -16.68 1.34
CA SER A 881 -12.54 -16.46 -0.12
C SER A 881 -13.83 -16.90 -0.85
N TRP A 882 -14.91 -17.16 -0.11
CA TRP A 882 -16.23 -17.60 -0.60
C TRP A 882 -16.19 -18.97 -1.29
N ILE A 883 -15.16 -19.78 -1.02
CA ILE A 883 -14.99 -21.12 -1.56
C ILE A 883 -15.59 -22.13 -0.59
N PHE A 884 -16.67 -22.79 -0.99
CA PHE A 884 -17.39 -23.76 -0.17
C PHE A 884 -17.33 -25.15 -0.79
N LEU A 885 -17.31 -26.18 0.07
CA LEU A 885 -17.51 -27.55 -0.38
C LEU A 885 -18.92 -27.72 -0.99
N PRO A 886 -19.07 -28.64 -1.95
CA PRO A 886 -20.36 -28.90 -2.57
C PRO A 886 -21.29 -29.58 -1.57
N ARG A 887 -22.61 -29.39 -1.74
CA ARG A 887 -23.62 -30.09 -0.93
C ARG A 887 -23.46 -31.60 -1.03
N GLU A 888 -23.17 -32.07 -2.24
CA GLU A 888 -22.89 -33.46 -2.53
C GLU A 888 -22.07 -33.60 -3.82
N VAL A 889 -21.32 -34.70 -3.91
CA VAL A 889 -20.74 -35.22 -5.14
C VAL A 889 -21.55 -36.44 -5.58
N ILE A 890 -22.06 -36.38 -6.80
CA ILE A 890 -22.80 -37.45 -7.46
C ILE A 890 -21.90 -38.07 -8.52
N VAL A 891 -21.82 -39.40 -8.52
CA VAL A 891 -21.07 -40.18 -9.50
C VAL A 891 -22.06 -40.97 -10.35
N GLU A 892 -21.96 -40.80 -11.67
CA GLU A 892 -22.68 -41.59 -12.66
C GLU A 892 -21.67 -42.41 -13.49
N VAL A 893 -22.05 -43.62 -13.87
CA VAL A 893 -21.23 -44.51 -14.69
C VAL A 893 -21.98 -44.92 -15.95
N SER A 894 -21.24 -45.16 -17.03
CA SER A 894 -21.78 -45.60 -18.30
C SER A 894 -20.96 -46.77 -18.85
N ALA A 895 -21.64 -47.84 -19.29
CA ALA A 895 -21.00 -49.00 -19.92
C ALA A 895 -20.78 -48.82 -21.44
N ASP A 896 -21.59 -47.99 -22.08
CA ASP A 896 -21.56 -47.73 -23.53
C ASP A 896 -20.99 -46.34 -23.88
N GLY A 897 -20.67 -45.52 -22.87
CA GLY A 897 -20.17 -44.15 -23.02
C GLY A 897 -21.25 -43.08 -23.28
N THR A 898 -22.52 -43.47 -23.39
CA THR A 898 -23.62 -42.57 -23.77
C THR A 898 -24.80 -42.59 -22.79
N THR A 899 -25.15 -43.77 -22.26
CA THR A 899 -26.21 -43.97 -21.28
C THR A 899 -25.61 -44.00 -19.88
N PHE A 900 -25.92 -43.01 -19.06
CA PHE A 900 -25.41 -42.88 -17.69
C PHE A 900 -26.44 -43.35 -16.66
N ARG A 901 -25.97 -44.03 -15.62
CA ARG A 901 -26.74 -44.37 -14.42
C ARG A 901 -26.01 -43.85 -13.19
N GLU A 902 -26.75 -43.35 -12.21
CA GLU A 902 -26.17 -42.99 -10.91
C GLU A 902 -25.57 -44.25 -10.24
N ALA A 903 -24.32 -44.14 -9.83
CA ALA A 903 -23.62 -45.16 -9.05
C ALA A 903 -23.68 -44.86 -7.55
N GLY A 904 -23.71 -43.57 -7.19
CA GLY A 904 -23.96 -43.12 -5.82
C GLY A 904 -23.68 -41.63 -5.64
N ARG A 905 -23.83 -41.17 -4.40
CA ARG A 905 -23.62 -39.79 -3.98
C ARG A 905 -23.01 -39.73 -2.59
N VAL A 906 -22.28 -38.66 -2.29
CA VAL A 906 -21.57 -38.47 -1.02
C VAL A 906 -21.53 -36.99 -0.65
N GLY A 907 -21.78 -36.66 0.62
CA GLY A 907 -21.63 -35.32 1.18
C GLY A 907 -20.41 -35.21 2.10
N HIS A 908 -20.32 -34.14 2.88
CA HIS A 908 -19.28 -33.93 3.88
C HIS A 908 -19.86 -33.55 5.24
N ASP A 909 -19.03 -33.65 6.27
CA ASP A 909 -19.29 -33.21 7.64
C ASP A 909 -18.41 -32.01 8.05
N VAL A 910 -17.63 -31.46 7.11
CA VAL A 910 -16.84 -30.24 7.33
C VAL A 910 -17.78 -29.07 7.65
N PRO A 911 -17.58 -28.35 8.78
CA PRO A 911 -18.39 -27.18 9.11
C PRO A 911 -18.23 -26.06 8.08
N ASP A 912 -19.33 -25.48 7.61
CA ASP A 912 -19.31 -24.39 6.61
C ASP A 912 -18.55 -23.15 7.12
N ALA A 913 -18.63 -22.88 8.43
CA ALA A 913 -18.01 -21.72 9.08
C ALA A 913 -16.57 -21.96 9.55
N THR A 914 -15.91 -23.07 9.16
CA THR A 914 -14.50 -23.28 9.52
C THR A 914 -13.64 -22.22 8.82
N GLU A 915 -12.79 -21.54 9.61
CA GLU A 915 -11.81 -20.57 9.10
C GLU A 915 -10.55 -21.24 8.57
N GLU A 916 -10.36 -22.54 8.82
CA GLU A 916 -9.26 -23.30 8.25
C GLU A 916 -9.52 -23.57 6.77
N THR A 917 -8.48 -23.43 5.94
CA THR A 917 -8.53 -23.90 4.56
C THR A 917 -8.42 -25.42 4.53
N VAL A 918 -9.46 -26.10 4.03
CA VAL A 918 -9.55 -27.57 4.08
C VAL A 918 -9.64 -28.15 2.67
N ARG A 919 -8.83 -29.19 2.41
CA ARG A 919 -8.99 -30.07 1.24
C ARG A 919 -9.74 -31.36 1.62
N ARG A 920 -10.71 -31.77 0.80
CA ARG A 920 -11.47 -33.01 0.99
C ARG A 920 -11.68 -33.78 -0.31
N ASP A 921 -11.55 -35.10 -0.20
CA ASP A 921 -11.86 -36.04 -1.27
C ASP A 921 -13.25 -36.61 -1.00
N LEU A 922 -14.21 -36.29 -1.88
CA LEU A 922 -15.57 -36.81 -1.79
C LEU A 922 -15.72 -37.90 -2.86
N VAL A 923 -15.76 -39.15 -2.39
CA VAL A 923 -15.62 -40.35 -3.23
C VAL A 923 -16.75 -41.35 -2.96
N VAL A 924 -17.28 -41.94 -4.03
CA VAL A 924 -18.27 -43.01 -4.02
C VAL A 924 -17.57 -44.34 -4.31
N GLU A 925 -17.90 -45.36 -3.53
CA GLU A 925 -17.47 -46.74 -3.76
C GLU A 925 -18.31 -47.40 -4.87
N LEU A 926 -17.66 -48.07 -5.81
CA LEU A 926 -18.24 -48.71 -6.99
C LEU A 926 -18.16 -50.24 -6.88
N ASP A 927 -19.09 -50.92 -7.53
CA ASP A 927 -19.20 -52.38 -7.49
C ASP A 927 -18.04 -53.13 -8.20
N GLY A 928 -17.17 -52.43 -8.93
CA GLY A 928 -16.06 -53.00 -9.69
C GLY A 928 -16.41 -53.47 -11.09
N SER A 929 -17.65 -53.25 -11.55
CA SER A 929 -18.07 -53.59 -12.92
C SER A 929 -17.28 -52.74 -13.93
N PRO A 930 -16.91 -53.29 -15.10
CA PRO A 930 -16.29 -52.50 -16.15
C PRO A 930 -17.19 -51.37 -16.63
N VAL A 931 -16.67 -50.15 -16.65
CA VAL A 931 -17.35 -48.94 -17.12
C VAL A 931 -16.53 -48.28 -18.21
N ARG A 932 -17.21 -47.70 -19.21
CA ARG A 932 -16.59 -46.99 -20.35
C ARG A 932 -16.39 -45.51 -20.05
N ALA A 933 -17.29 -44.90 -19.30
CA ALA A 933 -17.20 -43.49 -18.91
C ALA A 933 -17.74 -43.27 -17.50
N VAL A 934 -17.22 -42.23 -16.84
CA VAL A 934 -17.65 -41.77 -15.52
C VAL A 934 -18.01 -40.29 -15.62
N ARG A 935 -19.15 -39.89 -15.06
CA ARG A 935 -19.51 -38.49 -14.88
C ARG A 935 -19.52 -38.16 -13.40
N VAL A 936 -18.78 -37.12 -13.03
CA VAL A 936 -18.75 -36.59 -11.67
C VAL A 936 -19.42 -35.23 -11.67
N ARG A 937 -20.41 -35.07 -10.79
CA ARG A 937 -21.15 -33.83 -10.58
C ARG A 937 -21.01 -33.40 -9.13
N ALA A 938 -20.37 -32.25 -8.88
CA ALA A 938 -20.36 -31.63 -7.57
C ALA A 938 -21.36 -30.48 -7.56
N VAL A 939 -22.38 -30.60 -6.71
CA VAL A 939 -23.49 -29.65 -6.62
C VAL A 939 -23.05 -28.46 -5.77
N ASN A 940 -23.03 -27.27 -6.37
CA ASN A 940 -22.57 -26.05 -5.72
C ASN A 940 -23.31 -25.80 -4.40
N PHE A 941 -22.61 -25.21 -3.43
CA PHE A 941 -23.14 -24.92 -2.10
C PHE A 941 -24.42 -24.06 -2.15
N GLY A 942 -24.51 -23.17 -3.13
CA GLY A 942 -25.59 -22.21 -3.33
C GLY A 942 -25.16 -20.79 -2.95
N PRO A 943 -26.11 -19.89 -2.63
CA PRO A 943 -25.78 -18.57 -2.13
C PRO A 943 -24.96 -18.65 -0.83
N VAL A 944 -24.02 -17.73 -0.68
CA VAL A 944 -23.20 -17.59 0.52
C VAL A 944 -24.11 -17.36 1.74
N PRO A 945 -23.89 -18.05 2.87
CA PRO A 945 -24.77 -17.99 4.04
C PRO A 945 -24.90 -16.59 4.66
N ALA A 946 -26.01 -16.36 5.36
CA ALA A 946 -26.31 -15.08 6.03
C ALA A 946 -25.29 -14.66 7.10
N TRP A 947 -24.57 -15.62 7.70
CA TRP A 947 -23.53 -15.33 8.70
C TRP A 947 -22.21 -14.86 8.09
N HIS A 948 -22.01 -15.05 6.79
CA HIS A 948 -20.76 -14.74 6.11
C HIS A 948 -20.79 -13.32 5.55
N PRO A 949 -19.69 -12.53 5.57
CA PRO A 949 -19.67 -11.15 5.06
C PRO A 949 -20.16 -10.98 3.61
N GLY A 950 -19.95 -12.00 2.77
CA GLY A 950 -20.44 -12.09 1.39
C GLY A 950 -21.89 -12.62 1.23
N ALA A 951 -22.72 -12.56 2.28
CA ALA A 951 -24.06 -13.15 2.32
C ALA A 951 -24.90 -12.85 1.06
N GLY A 952 -25.57 -13.88 0.53
CA GLY A 952 -26.41 -13.76 -0.66
C GLY A 952 -25.64 -13.74 -1.99
N GLY A 953 -24.31 -13.55 -1.97
CA GLY A 953 -23.45 -13.69 -3.13
C GLY A 953 -23.34 -15.13 -3.64
N ALA A 954 -22.77 -15.31 -4.84
CA ALA A 954 -22.48 -16.64 -5.38
C ALA A 954 -21.28 -17.26 -4.65
N SER A 955 -21.37 -18.55 -4.30
CA SER A 955 -20.23 -19.30 -3.77
C SER A 955 -19.39 -19.90 -4.90
N PHE A 956 -18.09 -19.95 -4.69
CA PHE A 956 -17.17 -20.68 -5.54
C PHE A 956 -17.09 -22.15 -5.13
N LEU A 957 -16.98 -23.02 -6.14
CA LEU A 957 -16.64 -24.43 -6.00
C LEU A 957 -15.28 -24.69 -6.63
N PHE A 958 -14.33 -25.27 -5.90
CA PHE A 958 -12.96 -25.51 -6.37
C PHE A 958 -12.67 -27.01 -6.47
N VAL A 959 -12.17 -27.46 -7.63
CA VAL A 959 -11.81 -28.85 -7.94
C VAL A 959 -10.40 -28.90 -8.52
N ASP A 960 -9.52 -29.74 -7.99
CA ASP A 960 -8.20 -29.99 -8.58
C ASP A 960 -8.18 -31.29 -9.39
N GLU A 961 -8.83 -32.36 -8.92
CA GLU A 961 -8.74 -33.69 -9.54
C GLU A 961 -10.08 -34.46 -9.51
N VAL A 962 -10.39 -35.18 -10.60
CA VAL A 962 -11.42 -36.23 -10.65
C VAL A 962 -10.76 -37.56 -10.24
N ILE A 963 -11.18 -38.09 -9.11
CA ILE A 963 -10.61 -39.31 -8.53
C ILE A 963 -11.21 -40.51 -9.24
N LEU A 964 -10.39 -41.39 -9.82
CA LEU A 964 -10.78 -42.67 -10.44
C LEU A 964 -9.79 -43.75 -10.02
N GLN A 965 -10.24 -44.78 -9.30
CA GLN A 965 -9.37 -45.88 -8.79
C GLN A 965 -10.00 -47.25 -8.94
#